data_AF-A0A9P9GBX8-F1
#
_entry.id   AF-A0A9P9GBX8-F1
#
_cell.length_a   1.000
_cell.length_b   1.000
_cell.length_c   1.000
_cell.angle_alpha   90.00
_cell.angle_beta   90.00
_cell.angle_gamma   90.00
#
_symmetry.space_group_name_H-M   'P 1'
#
loop_
_entity.id
_entity.type
_entity.pdbx_description
1 polymer ?
#
loop_
_entity_poly.entity_id
_entity_poly.type
_entity_poly.pdbx_seq_one_letter_code
_entity_poly.pdbx_strand_id
1 'polypeptide(L)'
;MATYKETVSAALQQRDIGLGKVEPKLQGVPDELPLNSQSLPQGVLTAREIEITEKYSVIELLDVLRKREIKVEEVTRAFLRRAALAQVATNCLVELMWDQAIERAKYLDSLPEPKGKLFGLPISTKEHHGMVGENVSTHASFVAWIGKAHGSNLLYDHLYDEGCVFYVRTTQPQTIMHLETISNIYGRTVNPYNRDLTAGGSSGGEGALLGFRGSILGVGGDIGGSVRCPAAHNGIYAFKPTLKRISVMGARSIMVGKETVSSTPGPMTVDRESLELFMEIALSKKPWLIDPSLTAKPWTPFKFDRPLKVAVQWWDGVVQPHPPMTRALKEVAEACRKAGMEVVDWDCEPLDHKKGWEILSALYWPDGGKEALELMEAAGEPVLPLTKFIIQEQPSVKDLTMHELWELCTKRDDYRAAYARAWSYTSKNDGREVDVILCPPFPGAAAPHDQSRYWGYTSHWNLLDYPAAVFPVTTVDPEKDPKDLNYVPKNDEDKFNYDLYNPEKYANMPINLQIVGRRQYDEKRSSTRWVESNWVLVLQLLCLRGSWPETPQLRHPRVVEPGVGATIAPTMIEEERHVMESSDSISVQWLERYTIDHIKKTFGLCAFSIREVEVFRVNIYRFQPITPVSLRTILITGCSDGSLGSALALAMKDHGWRVFPSGRNLAKLSKVKEAGLECIEMDVGSDDSVSAAVETVKQLTGGSLDALLNNAGSGYSMPLLHVDIAKSHGLFELNVFSIIRVTQAFVSLLLKSTHGALIINNTSASGLLGAGIPFQGTYAASKAAAASLTESLRVELAPFGIRAINLFTGGVKSTFHNNSPDAELPKDSIYNVAKEAIESSMNGNEAGMNKPDATTWAKQVAGDLSQRKPPYLIFRGGSAGLARLGSLFPTGTFDSTVKQLGGIDVLERKLKEEKSTPKPQ
;
A
#
# COMPACT_ATOMS: atom_id res chain seq x y z
N MET A 1 13.67 10.56 -34.97
CA MET A 1 12.77 9.86 -34.03
C MET A 1 12.36 8.56 -34.69
N ALA A 2 12.21 7.46 -33.93
CA ALA A 2 11.59 6.26 -34.46
C ALA A 2 10.17 6.60 -34.94
N THR A 3 9.72 6.00 -36.03
CA THR A 3 8.35 6.15 -36.53
C THR A 3 7.35 5.54 -35.53
N TYR A 4 6.10 5.99 -35.61
CA TYR A 4 4.96 5.38 -34.89
C TYR A 4 4.98 3.84 -34.99
N LYS A 5 5.16 3.32 -36.21
CA LYS A 5 5.15 1.87 -36.50
C LYS A 5 6.33 1.14 -35.84
N GLU A 6 7.52 1.73 -35.84
CA GLU A 6 8.69 1.16 -35.17
C GLU A 6 8.50 1.10 -33.66
N THR A 7 7.92 2.15 -33.07
CA THR A 7 7.64 2.21 -31.62
C THR A 7 6.60 1.16 -31.20
N VAL A 8 5.51 1.01 -31.98
CA VAL A 8 4.51 -0.05 -31.77
C VAL A 8 5.13 -1.44 -31.94
N SER A 9 5.96 -1.63 -32.97
CA SER A 9 6.66 -2.91 -33.20
C SER A 9 7.53 -3.31 -32.01
N ALA A 10 8.24 -2.35 -31.39
CA ALA A 10 9.03 -2.62 -30.20
C ALA A 10 8.17 -3.07 -28.99
N ALA A 11 7.00 -2.45 -28.79
CA ALA A 11 6.08 -2.86 -27.72
C ALA A 11 5.49 -4.27 -27.96
N LEU A 12 5.18 -4.60 -29.22
CA LEU A 12 4.72 -5.94 -29.61
C LEU A 12 5.82 -6.99 -29.40
N GLN A 13 7.05 -6.70 -29.83
CA GLN A 13 8.21 -7.57 -29.60
C GLN A 13 8.44 -7.83 -28.10
N GLN A 14 8.31 -6.80 -27.26
CA GLN A 14 8.45 -6.97 -25.81
C GLN A 14 7.39 -7.91 -25.22
N ARG A 15 6.13 -7.80 -25.67
CA ARG A 15 5.07 -8.76 -25.30
C ARG A 15 5.42 -10.17 -25.77
N ASP A 16 5.87 -10.30 -27.01
CA ASP A 16 6.16 -11.59 -27.65
C ASP A 16 7.37 -12.30 -27.00
N ILE A 17 8.34 -11.55 -26.46
CA ILE A 17 9.42 -12.10 -25.63
C ILE A 17 8.87 -12.80 -24.38
N GLY A 18 7.91 -12.17 -23.68
CA GLY A 18 7.25 -12.77 -22.52
C GLY A 18 6.49 -14.05 -22.89
N LEU A 19 5.69 -14.00 -23.95
CA LEU A 19 4.97 -15.18 -24.49
C LEU A 19 5.94 -16.29 -24.95
N GLY A 20 7.10 -15.90 -25.48
CA GLY A 20 8.18 -16.81 -25.90
C GLY A 20 8.82 -17.60 -24.76
N LYS A 21 8.59 -17.24 -23.49
CA LYS A 21 9.09 -17.96 -22.31
C LYS A 21 8.11 -19.02 -21.78
N VAL A 22 6.91 -19.08 -22.34
CA VAL A 22 5.88 -20.04 -21.90
C VAL A 22 6.38 -21.46 -22.13
N GLU A 23 6.46 -22.22 -21.04
CA GLU A 23 6.90 -23.61 -21.02
C GLU A 23 5.97 -24.53 -20.21
N PRO A 24 5.58 -25.71 -20.74
CA PRO A 24 5.85 -26.18 -22.11
C PRO A 24 5.31 -25.23 -23.19
N LYS A 25 5.62 -25.44 -24.46
CA LYS A 25 4.98 -24.67 -25.53
C LYS A 25 3.49 -25.02 -25.61
N LEU A 26 2.67 -24.08 -26.09
CA LEU A 26 1.27 -24.37 -26.40
C LEU A 26 1.24 -25.25 -27.65
N GLN A 27 0.64 -26.43 -27.56
CA GLN A 27 0.45 -27.37 -28.65
C GLN A 27 -1.05 -27.65 -28.81
N GLY A 28 -1.51 -28.01 -30.00
CA GLY A 28 -2.93 -28.30 -30.24
C GLY A 28 -3.84 -27.08 -30.41
N VAL A 29 -3.26 -25.88 -30.54
CA VAL A 29 -4.03 -24.68 -30.94
C VAL A 29 -4.40 -24.83 -32.42
N PRO A 30 -5.68 -24.70 -32.80
CA PRO A 30 -6.10 -24.79 -34.19
C PRO A 30 -5.63 -23.58 -35.01
N ASP A 31 -5.35 -23.80 -36.30
CA ASP A 31 -4.95 -22.72 -37.23
C ASP A 31 -6.04 -21.65 -37.36
N GLU A 32 -7.31 -22.08 -37.43
CA GLU A 32 -8.48 -21.21 -37.39
C GLU A 32 -9.13 -21.27 -36.00
N LEU A 33 -9.16 -20.12 -35.33
CA LEU A 33 -9.73 -20.02 -33.99
C LEU A 33 -11.26 -20.05 -34.04
N PRO A 34 -11.93 -20.86 -33.18
CA PRO A 34 -13.38 -20.94 -33.14
C PRO A 34 -14.00 -19.61 -32.71
N LEU A 35 -15.25 -19.35 -33.16
CA LEU A 35 -15.99 -18.15 -32.77
C LEU A 35 -16.14 -18.05 -31.24
N ASN A 36 -16.48 -19.15 -30.59
CA ASN A 36 -16.46 -19.31 -29.14
C ASN A 36 -15.16 -20.01 -28.74
N SER A 37 -14.32 -19.33 -27.95
CA SER A 37 -13.00 -19.81 -27.55
C SER A 37 -13.00 -20.65 -26.26
N GLN A 38 -14.13 -20.78 -25.57
CA GLN A 38 -14.20 -21.43 -24.25
C GLN A 38 -13.74 -22.90 -24.24
N SER A 39 -13.76 -23.58 -25.39
CA SER A 39 -13.33 -24.99 -25.52
C SER A 39 -11.84 -25.17 -25.85
N LEU A 40 -11.09 -24.09 -26.11
CA LEU A 40 -9.66 -24.17 -26.44
C LEU A 40 -8.80 -24.78 -25.32
N PRO A 41 -9.02 -24.48 -24.02
CA PRO A 41 -8.22 -25.06 -22.94
C PRO A 41 -8.16 -26.59 -22.95
N GLN A 42 -9.26 -27.27 -23.28
CA GLN A 42 -9.35 -28.74 -23.28
C GLN A 42 -8.45 -29.41 -24.33
N GLY A 43 -8.12 -28.70 -25.42
CA GLY A 43 -7.24 -29.20 -26.47
C GLY A 43 -5.75 -28.86 -26.29
N VAL A 44 -5.42 -27.95 -25.36
CA VAL A 44 -4.08 -27.33 -25.27
C VAL A 44 -3.43 -27.49 -23.90
N LEU A 45 -4.23 -27.39 -22.83
CA LEU A 45 -3.75 -27.46 -21.46
C LEU A 45 -3.86 -28.89 -20.91
N THR A 46 -3.00 -29.21 -19.95
CA THR A 46 -3.09 -30.50 -19.25
C THR A 46 -4.31 -30.53 -18.34
N ALA A 47 -4.80 -31.73 -18.01
CA ALA A 47 -5.89 -31.89 -17.05
C ALA A 47 -5.62 -31.21 -15.69
N ARG A 48 -4.35 -31.20 -15.25
CA ARG A 48 -3.92 -30.55 -14.01
C ARG A 48 -3.96 -29.02 -14.10
N GLU A 49 -3.55 -28.44 -15.23
CA GLU A 49 -3.63 -27.00 -15.46
C GLU A 49 -5.09 -26.52 -15.49
N ILE A 50 -5.96 -27.29 -16.15
CA ILE A 50 -7.41 -27.04 -16.16
C ILE A 50 -7.98 -27.14 -14.76
N GLU A 51 -7.62 -28.19 -14.00
CA GLU A 51 -8.06 -28.34 -12.61
C GLU A 51 -7.68 -27.11 -11.77
N ILE A 52 -6.42 -26.68 -11.80
CA ILE A 52 -5.93 -25.54 -11.01
C ILE A 52 -6.67 -24.25 -11.37
N THR A 53 -6.94 -24.03 -12.66
CA THR A 53 -7.50 -22.75 -13.13
C THR A 53 -9.04 -22.69 -13.14
N GLU A 54 -9.74 -23.82 -13.00
CA GLU A 54 -11.22 -23.87 -13.03
C GLU A 54 -11.88 -24.34 -11.74
N LYS A 55 -11.22 -25.22 -10.98
CA LYS A 55 -11.83 -25.90 -9.82
C LYS A 55 -12.05 -24.96 -8.65
N TYR A 56 -11.10 -24.07 -8.39
CA TYR A 56 -11.05 -23.27 -7.18
C TYR A 56 -11.64 -21.87 -7.40
N SER A 57 -12.45 -21.40 -6.46
CA SER A 57 -12.61 -19.96 -6.18
C SER A 57 -11.30 -19.38 -5.65
N VAL A 58 -11.20 -18.05 -5.57
CA VAL A 58 -10.01 -17.41 -4.97
C VAL A 58 -9.82 -17.85 -3.51
N ILE A 59 -10.90 -17.91 -2.73
CA ILE A 59 -10.85 -18.26 -1.30
C ILE A 59 -10.36 -19.71 -1.13
N GLU A 60 -10.89 -20.64 -1.93
CA GLU A 60 -10.45 -22.04 -1.89
C GLU A 60 -9.00 -22.20 -2.37
N LEU A 61 -8.59 -21.47 -3.41
CA LEU A 61 -7.20 -21.52 -3.89
C LEU A 61 -6.22 -20.99 -2.83
N LEU A 62 -6.58 -19.90 -2.13
CA LEU A 62 -5.82 -19.37 -1.02
C LEU A 62 -5.70 -20.40 0.12
N ASP A 63 -6.78 -21.11 0.45
CA ASP A 63 -6.76 -22.13 1.52
C ASP A 63 -5.77 -23.26 1.20
N VAL A 64 -5.84 -23.84 -0.01
CA VAL A 64 -4.93 -24.93 -0.40
C VAL A 64 -3.47 -24.47 -0.56
N LEU A 65 -3.24 -23.23 -1.02
CA LEU A 65 -1.89 -22.62 -1.08
C LEU A 65 -1.31 -22.41 0.31
N ARG A 66 -2.11 -21.90 1.27
CA ARG A 66 -1.66 -21.71 2.66
C ARG A 66 -1.37 -23.04 3.36
N LYS A 67 -2.16 -24.08 3.08
CA LYS A 67 -1.91 -25.44 3.57
C LYS A 67 -0.74 -26.14 2.86
N ARG A 68 -0.20 -25.53 1.80
CA ARG A 68 0.85 -26.09 0.92
C ARG A 68 0.47 -27.45 0.30
N GLU A 69 -0.82 -27.65 0.07
CA GLU A 69 -1.32 -28.82 -0.67
C GLU A 69 -0.93 -28.74 -2.16
N ILE A 70 -0.75 -27.51 -2.66
CA ILE A 70 -0.26 -27.19 -4.01
C ILE A 70 0.81 -26.11 -3.86
N LYS A 71 1.88 -26.19 -4.66
CA LYS A 71 2.96 -25.18 -4.67
C LYS A 71 2.52 -23.89 -5.37
N VAL A 72 3.02 -22.75 -4.89
CA VAL A 72 2.80 -21.44 -5.53
C VAL A 72 3.36 -21.44 -6.95
N GLU A 73 4.54 -22.05 -7.18
CA GLU A 73 5.13 -22.16 -8.52
C GLU A 73 4.26 -22.97 -9.49
N GLU A 74 3.65 -24.07 -9.03
CA GLU A 74 2.77 -24.90 -9.85
C GLU A 74 1.53 -24.12 -10.28
N VAL A 75 0.87 -23.44 -9.33
CA VAL A 75 -0.29 -22.60 -9.61
C VAL A 75 0.06 -21.47 -10.57
N THR A 76 1.17 -20.77 -10.31
CA THR A 76 1.64 -19.67 -11.16
C THR A 76 1.91 -20.13 -12.60
N ARG A 77 2.53 -21.30 -12.80
CA ARG A 77 2.78 -21.88 -14.14
C ARG A 77 1.48 -22.20 -14.87
N ALA A 78 0.50 -22.78 -14.19
CA ALA A 78 -0.81 -23.08 -14.79
C ALA A 78 -1.51 -21.80 -15.28
N PHE A 79 -1.50 -20.74 -14.46
CA PHE A 79 -2.08 -19.45 -14.84
C PHE A 79 -1.29 -18.74 -15.95
N LEU A 80 0.05 -18.77 -15.93
CA LEU A 80 0.87 -18.23 -17.03
C LEU A 80 0.56 -18.92 -18.37
N ARG A 81 0.45 -20.25 -18.38
CA ARG A 81 0.11 -21.01 -19.59
C ARG A 81 -1.31 -20.74 -20.08
N ARG A 82 -2.30 -20.71 -19.18
CA ARG A 82 -3.68 -20.39 -19.57
C ARG A 82 -3.83 -18.95 -20.05
N ALA A 83 -3.11 -17.99 -19.44
CA ALA A 83 -3.10 -16.61 -19.90
C ALA A 83 -2.44 -16.47 -21.29
N ALA A 84 -1.38 -17.22 -21.57
CA ALA A 84 -0.80 -17.27 -22.92
C ALA A 84 -1.79 -17.81 -23.96
N LEU A 85 -2.59 -18.83 -23.61
CA LEU A 85 -3.66 -19.32 -24.47
C LEU A 85 -4.79 -18.28 -24.62
N ALA A 86 -5.17 -17.59 -23.55
CA ALA A 86 -6.13 -16.50 -23.59
C ALA A 86 -5.66 -15.38 -24.52
N GLN A 87 -4.36 -15.07 -24.52
CA GLN A 87 -3.76 -14.11 -25.44
C GLN A 87 -3.92 -14.52 -26.90
N VAL A 88 -3.73 -15.80 -27.22
CA VAL A 88 -3.97 -16.31 -28.58
C VAL A 88 -5.45 -16.19 -28.95
N ALA A 89 -6.36 -16.56 -28.04
CA ALA A 89 -7.80 -16.55 -28.28
C ALA A 89 -8.40 -15.15 -28.43
N THR A 90 -7.93 -14.20 -27.61
CA THR A 90 -8.62 -12.92 -27.36
C THR A 90 -7.76 -11.67 -27.53
N ASN A 91 -6.44 -11.80 -27.60
CA ASN A 91 -5.49 -10.69 -27.62
C ASN A 91 -5.68 -9.71 -26.43
N CYS A 92 -5.69 -10.27 -25.21
CA CYS A 92 -6.00 -9.56 -23.96
C CYS A 92 -4.78 -9.09 -23.15
N LEU A 93 -3.55 -9.42 -23.55
CA LEU A 93 -2.33 -9.14 -22.80
C LEU A 93 -1.48 -8.04 -23.45
N VAL A 94 -0.95 -7.18 -22.59
CA VAL A 94 0.15 -6.24 -22.87
C VAL A 94 1.47 -6.91 -22.56
N GLU A 95 1.54 -7.65 -21.45
CA GLU A 95 2.76 -8.26 -20.96
C GLU A 95 2.45 -9.58 -20.23
N LEU A 96 3.31 -10.58 -20.44
CA LEU A 96 3.35 -11.82 -19.66
C LEU A 96 4.69 -11.89 -18.92
N MET A 97 4.63 -11.75 -17.59
CA MET A 97 5.79 -11.53 -16.70
C MET A 97 6.35 -12.86 -16.19
N TRP A 98 6.78 -13.74 -17.10
CA TRP A 98 7.18 -15.11 -16.76
C TRP A 98 8.24 -15.18 -15.66
N ASP A 99 9.38 -14.50 -15.86
CA ASP A 99 10.52 -14.62 -14.94
C ASP A 99 10.17 -14.07 -13.56
N GLN A 100 9.59 -12.87 -13.50
CA GLN A 100 9.21 -12.22 -12.25
C GLN A 100 8.16 -13.03 -11.47
N ALA A 101 7.17 -13.60 -12.17
CA ALA A 101 6.14 -14.41 -11.56
C ALA A 101 6.70 -15.72 -10.99
N ILE A 102 7.56 -16.42 -11.74
CA ILE A 102 8.18 -17.68 -11.28
C ILE A 102 9.18 -17.42 -10.14
N GLU A 103 9.97 -16.36 -10.21
CA GLU A 103 10.87 -15.96 -9.13
C GLU A 103 10.09 -15.66 -7.84
N ARG A 104 9.02 -14.85 -7.95
CA ARG A 104 8.15 -14.53 -6.81
C ARG A 104 7.50 -15.78 -6.25
N ALA A 105 7.00 -16.67 -7.10
CA ALA A 105 6.38 -17.91 -6.68
C ALA A 105 7.35 -18.81 -5.90
N LYS A 106 8.58 -18.98 -6.41
CA LYS A 106 9.64 -19.74 -5.72
C LYS A 106 10.03 -19.13 -4.39
N TYR A 107 10.13 -17.80 -4.33
CA TYR A 107 10.37 -17.09 -3.08
C TYR A 107 9.27 -17.39 -2.05
N LEU A 108 7.99 -17.30 -2.45
CA LEU A 108 6.86 -17.58 -1.56
C LEU A 108 6.85 -19.04 -1.09
N ASP A 109 7.13 -19.99 -1.97
CA ASP A 109 7.29 -21.41 -1.63
C ASP A 109 8.46 -21.65 -0.64
N SER A 110 9.51 -20.82 -0.68
CA SER A 110 10.68 -20.94 0.21
C SER A 110 10.47 -20.39 1.61
N LEU A 111 9.42 -19.59 1.83
CA LEU A 111 9.15 -19.01 3.15
C LEU A 111 8.87 -20.11 4.17
N PRO A 112 9.30 -19.96 5.44
CA PRO A 112 9.02 -20.96 6.47
C PRO A 112 7.52 -21.11 6.74
N GLU A 113 6.76 -20.01 6.63
CA GLU A 113 5.30 -19.97 6.80
C GLU A 113 4.66 -19.04 5.75
N PRO A 114 3.42 -19.32 5.31
CA PRO A 114 2.65 -18.42 4.45
C PRO A 114 2.46 -17.02 5.07
N LYS A 115 2.75 -15.96 4.31
CA LYS A 115 2.63 -14.56 4.75
C LYS A 115 1.63 -13.77 3.91
N GLY A 116 0.85 -12.91 4.58
CA GLY A 116 -0.16 -12.05 3.95
C GLY A 116 -1.45 -12.79 3.58
N LYS A 117 -2.52 -12.05 3.29
CA LYS A 117 -3.85 -12.61 2.97
C LYS A 117 -3.97 -13.15 1.54
N LEU A 118 -3.06 -12.77 0.65
CA LEU A 118 -3.01 -13.16 -0.76
C LEU A 118 -1.87 -14.15 -1.08
N PHE A 119 -1.35 -14.84 -0.07
CA PHE A 119 -0.19 -15.73 -0.21
C PHE A 119 -0.29 -16.65 -1.44
N GLY A 120 0.59 -16.39 -2.40
CA GLY A 120 0.75 -17.19 -3.62
C GLY A 120 -0.31 -17.00 -4.69
N LEU A 121 -1.31 -16.14 -4.50
CA LEU A 121 -2.41 -15.96 -5.45
C LEU A 121 -1.95 -15.21 -6.71
N PRO A 122 -2.14 -15.77 -7.93
CA PRO A 122 -1.91 -15.04 -9.16
C PRO A 122 -2.97 -13.94 -9.37
N ILE A 123 -2.53 -12.71 -9.60
CA ILE A 123 -3.42 -11.56 -9.85
C ILE A 123 -3.05 -10.90 -11.18
N SER A 124 -4.05 -10.69 -12.04
CA SER A 124 -3.93 -9.93 -13.29
C SER A 124 -4.14 -8.43 -13.05
N THR A 125 -3.55 -7.60 -13.90
CA THR A 125 -3.60 -6.16 -13.71
C THR A 125 -3.79 -5.37 -14.99
N LYS A 126 -4.67 -4.36 -14.94
CA LYS A 126 -4.78 -3.39 -16.01
C LYS A 126 -3.51 -2.53 -16.12
N GLU A 127 -3.03 -2.36 -17.34
CA GLU A 127 -1.72 -1.77 -17.65
C GLU A 127 -1.53 -0.37 -17.03
N HIS A 128 -2.46 0.57 -17.21
CA HIS A 128 -2.17 1.97 -16.82
C HIS A 128 -2.00 2.22 -15.31
N HIS A 129 -2.33 1.27 -14.43
CA HIS A 129 -2.27 1.50 -12.99
C HIS A 129 -0.85 1.62 -12.43
N GLY A 130 0.21 1.26 -13.15
CA GLY A 130 1.54 1.12 -12.55
C GLY A 130 1.68 -0.24 -11.84
N MET A 131 2.93 -0.69 -11.66
CA MET A 131 3.25 -1.96 -10.98
C MET A 131 4.31 -1.73 -9.93
N VAL A 132 4.50 -2.70 -9.03
CA VAL A 132 5.52 -2.65 -7.98
C VAL A 132 6.90 -2.39 -8.59
N GLY A 133 7.55 -1.32 -8.13
CA GLY A 133 8.88 -0.88 -8.59
C GLY A 133 8.87 0.44 -9.36
N GLU A 134 10.05 0.99 -9.60
CA GLU A 134 10.21 2.37 -10.06
C GLU A 134 10.51 2.58 -11.54
N ASN A 135 10.86 1.51 -12.25
CA ASN A 135 11.18 1.53 -13.67
C ASN A 135 10.18 0.70 -14.48
N VAL A 136 8.94 0.64 -14.01
CA VAL A 136 7.87 -0.04 -14.74
C VAL A 136 7.40 0.92 -15.83
N SER A 137 7.51 0.53 -17.10
CA SER A 137 6.92 1.35 -18.15
C SER A 137 5.41 1.18 -18.14
N THR A 138 4.70 2.30 -18.09
CA THR A 138 3.27 2.31 -18.41
C THR A 138 2.98 3.24 -19.56
N HIS A 139 2.09 2.87 -20.46
CA HIS A 139 1.81 3.69 -21.63
C HIS A 139 0.34 4.07 -21.81
N ALA A 140 -0.60 3.56 -20.99
CA ALA A 140 -1.99 4.02 -21.01
C ALA A 140 -2.63 3.97 -22.42
N SER A 141 -2.15 3.03 -23.25
CA SER A 141 -2.49 2.92 -24.68
C SER A 141 -2.19 4.16 -25.55
N PHE A 142 -1.25 5.01 -25.15
CA PHE A 142 -0.63 6.06 -25.96
C PHE A 142 0.74 5.61 -26.48
N VAL A 143 0.98 5.75 -27.79
CA VAL A 143 2.29 5.41 -28.37
C VAL A 143 3.41 6.30 -27.84
N ALA A 144 3.12 7.58 -27.59
CA ALA A 144 4.06 8.55 -27.05
C ALA A 144 4.68 8.14 -25.70
N TRP A 145 4.03 7.22 -24.98
CA TRP A 145 4.43 6.78 -23.65
C TRP A 145 5.10 5.41 -23.63
N ILE A 146 5.21 4.71 -24.76
CA ILE A 146 5.96 3.45 -24.86
C ILE A 146 7.41 3.68 -24.42
N GLY A 147 7.91 2.81 -23.53
CA GLY A 147 9.28 2.87 -23.01
C GLY A 147 9.55 4.03 -22.05
N LYS A 148 8.54 4.85 -21.71
CA LYS A 148 8.67 5.88 -20.68
C LYS A 148 8.50 5.22 -19.31
N ALA A 149 9.50 5.41 -18.45
CA ALA A 149 9.44 4.97 -17.05
C ALA A 149 8.23 5.59 -16.34
N HIS A 150 7.66 4.83 -15.42
CA HIS A 150 6.56 5.21 -14.56
C HIS A 150 6.75 4.54 -13.19
N GLY A 151 6.07 5.06 -12.18
CA GLY A 151 6.28 4.66 -10.79
C GLY A 151 5.35 3.54 -10.30
N SER A 152 5.59 3.16 -9.04
CA SER A 152 4.76 2.19 -8.33
C SER A 152 3.37 2.73 -8.02
N ASN A 153 2.44 1.80 -7.77
CA ASN A 153 1.07 2.06 -7.38
C ASN A 153 0.81 1.61 -5.95
N LEU A 154 0.25 2.50 -5.14
CA LEU A 154 0.04 2.26 -3.70
C LEU A 154 -0.84 1.03 -3.42
N LEU A 155 -1.90 0.84 -4.21
CA LEU A 155 -2.75 -0.36 -4.09
C LEU A 155 -1.95 -1.62 -4.42
N TYR A 156 -1.09 -1.57 -5.42
CA TYR A 156 -0.37 -2.75 -5.91
C TYR A 156 0.78 -3.12 -4.99
N ASP A 157 1.46 -2.12 -4.40
CA ASP A 157 2.41 -2.34 -3.30
C ASP A 157 1.73 -3.08 -2.15
N HIS A 158 0.52 -2.66 -1.77
CA HIS A 158 -0.25 -3.33 -0.73
C HIS A 158 -0.62 -4.77 -1.09
N LEU A 159 -1.13 -5.03 -2.31
CA LEU A 159 -1.48 -6.38 -2.76
C LEU A 159 -0.24 -7.29 -2.80
N TYR A 160 0.89 -6.77 -3.25
CA TYR A 160 2.16 -7.50 -3.31
C TYR A 160 2.68 -7.86 -1.92
N ASP A 161 2.63 -6.92 -0.97
CA ASP A 161 3.00 -7.15 0.42
C ASP A 161 2.10 -8.21 1.08
N GLU A 162 0.84 -8.30 0.68
CA GLU A 162 -0.08 -9.34 1.13
C GLU A 162 0.19 -10.72 0.49
N GLY A 163 1.25 -10.84 -0.32
CA GLY A 163 1.79 -12.12 -0.75
C GLY A 163 1.32 -12.60 -2.13
N CYS A 164 0.70 -11.74 -2.94
CA CYS A 164 0.26 -12.13 -4.28
C CYS A 164 1.43 -12.34 -5.27
N VAL A 165 1.10 -12.92 -6.42
CA VAL A 165 1.98 -13.08 -7.59
C VAL A 165 1.38 -12.31 -8.76
N PHE A 166 1.96 -11.17 -9.12
CA PHE A 166 1.61 -10.52 -10.38
C PHE A 166 2.28 -11.25 -11.54
N TYR A 167 1.51 -11.62 -12.57
CA TYR A 167 2.01 -12.47 -13.66
C TYR A 167 1.66 -11.99 -15.06
N VAL A 168 0.65 -11.12 -15.20
CA VAL A 168 0.28 -10.50 -16.49
C VAL A 168 -0.21 -9.07 -16.31
N ARG A 169 -0.04 -8.28 -17.37
CA ARG A 169 -0.69 -6.97 -17.55
C ARG A 169 -1.58 -7.00 -18.79
N THR A 170 -2.78 -6.44 -18.70
CA THR A 170 -3.82 -6.61 -19.72
C THR A 170 -4.07 -5.37 -20.56
N THR A 171 -4.57 -5.58 -21.78
CA THR A 171 -4.90 -4.53 -22.75
C THR A 171 -6.02 -3.61 -22.28
N GLN A 172 -6.00 -2.41 -22.82
CA GLN A 172 -6.99 -1.35 -22.61
C GLN A 172 -7.10 -0.51 -23.89
N PRO A 173 -8.23 0.17 -24.14
CA PRO A 173 -8.43 0.98 -25.34
C PRO A 173 -7.48 2.16 -25.44
N GLN A 174 -7.33 2.71 -26.66
CA GLN A 174 -6.74 4.03 -26.89
C GLN A 174 -7.35 5.06 -25.92
N THR A 175 -6.49 5.88 -25.31
CA THR A 175 -6.80 6.86 -24.23
C THR A 175 -7.41 6.30 -22.94
N ILE A 176 -7.59 4.97 -22.82
CA ILE A 176 -8.30 4.30 -21.71
C ILE A 176 -9.81 4.67 -21.64
N MET A 177 -10.34 5.48 -22.56
CA MET A 177 -11.68 6.08 -22.43
C MET A 177 -12.72 5.44 -23.35
N HIS A 178 -12.82 4.10 -23.41
CA HIS A 178 -13.87 3.39 -24.17
C HIS A 178 -14.45 2.21 -23.39
N LEU A 179 -15.75 1.91 -23.62
CA LEU A 179 -16.40 0.67 -23.19
C LEU A 179 -16.14 -0.52 -24.13
N GLU A 180 -15.04 -0.45 -24.87
CA GLU A 180 -14.55 -1.45 -25.80
C GLU A 180 -13.03 -1.35 -25.88
N THR A 181 -12.33 -2.45 -26.16
CA THR A 181 -10.87 -2.50 -26.05
C THR A 181 -10.22 -2.67 -27.42
N ILE A 182 -9.82 -1.54 -28.00
CA ILE A 182 -8.99 -1.45 -29.19
C ILE A 182 -7.93 -0.36 -29.01
N SER A 183 -6.69 -0.68 -29.36
CA SER A 183 -5.57 0.27 -29.37
C SER A 183 -4.75 0.12 -30.64
N ASN A 184 -4.04 1.18 -30.98
CA ASN A 184 -3.05 1.19 -32.03
C ASN A 184 -1.81 0.32 -31.73
N ILE A 185 -1.55 0.09 -30.44
CA ILE A 185 -0.37 -0.66 -29.98
C ILE A 185 -0.61 -2.16 -30.09
N TYR A 186 -1.69 -2.64 -29.46
CA TYR A 186 -1.95 -4.09 -29.34
C TYR A 186 -3.10 -4.56 -30.23
N GLY A 187 -3.79 -3.67 -30.93
CA GLY A 187 -4.96 -4.02 -31.72
C GLY A 187 -6.21 -4.23 -30.84
N ARG A 188 -7.11 -5.08 -31.35
CA ARG A 188 -8.43 -5.34 -30.77
C ARG A 188 -8.39 -6.53 -29.81
N THR A 189 -9.01 -6.37 -28.65
CA THR A 189 -9.31 -7.46 -27.72
C THR A 189 -10.75 -7.92 -27.94
N VAL A 190 -10.92 -9.22 -28.19
CA VAL A 190 -12.23 -9.81 -28.52
C VAL A 190 -12.79 -10.63 -27.35
N ASN A 191 -14.10 -10.84 -27.35
CA ASN A 191 -14.78 -11.60 -26.29
C ASN A 191 -14.50 -13.12 -26.43
N PRO A 192 -14.20 -13.84 -25.34
CA PRO A 192 -13.94 -15.28 -25.37
C PRO A 192 -15.17 -16.13 -25.69
N TYR A 193 -16.39 -15.63 -25.47
CA TYR A 193 -17.64 -16.35 -25.80
C TYR A 193 -18.05 -16.17 -27.27
N ASN A 194 -17.71 -15.03 -27.87
CA ASN A 194 -17.96 -14.74 -29.29
C ASN A 194 -16.98 -13.67 -29.79
N ARG A 195 -16.02 -14.08 -30.62
CA ARG A 195 -14.94 -13.21 -31.11
C ARG A 195 -15.39 -12.07 -32.03
N ASP A 196 -16.63 -12.09 -32.52
CA ASP A 196 -17.23 -10.99 -33.28
C ASP A 196 -17.78 -9.86 -32.38
N LEU A 197 -17.70 -10.03 -31.06
CA LEU A 197 -18.19 -9.09 -30.06
C LEU A 197 -17.04 -8.54 -29.20
N THR A 198 -17.27 -7.37 -28.62
CA THR A 198 -16.31 -6.70 -27.75
C THR A 198 -16.11 -7.43 -26.42
N ALA A 199 -14.88 -7.45 -25.91
CA ALA A 199 -14.62 -7.84 -24.52
C ALA A 199 -15.09 -6.76 -23.50
N GLY A 200 -15.64 -5.65 -23.98
CA GLY A 200 -15.93 -4.46 -23.17
C GLY A 200 -14.67 -3.61 -22.98
N GLY A 201 -14.79 -2.60 -22.12
CA GLY A 201 -13.69 -1.70 -21.83
C GLY A 201 -14.02 -0.73 -20.71
N SER A 202 -13.05 0.02 -20.19
CA SER A 202 -11.66 0.02 -20.66
C SER A 202 -10.78 -1.06 -20.04
N SER A 203 -11.29 -1.85 -19.10
CA SER A 203 -10.58 -3.03 -18.55
C SER A 203 -10.95 -4.29 -19.34
N GLY A 204 -10.98 -4.21 -20.68
CA GLY A 204 -11.43 -5.34 -21.52
C GLY A 204 -10.44 -6.48 -21.61
N GLY A 205 -9.13 -6.21 -21.48
CA GLY A 205 -8.14 -7.25 -21.32
C GLY A 205 -8.35 -8.07 -20.04
N GLU A 206 -8.62 -7.42 -18.90
CA GLU A 206 -9.03 -8.09 -17.65
C GLU A 206 -10.31 -8.92 -17.87
N GLY A 207 -11.34 -8.31 -18.46
CA GLY A 207 -12.62 -8.98 -18.75
C GLY A 207 -12.45 -10.26 -19.56
N ALA A 208 -11.74 -10.19 -20.69
CA ALA A 208 -11.47 -11.34 -21.55
C ALA A 208 -10.63 -12.41 -20.85
N LEU A 209 -9.59 -12.01 -20.11
CA LEU A 209 -8.71 -12.93 -19.40
C LEU A 209 -9.45 -13.70 -18.29
N LEU A 210 -10.23 -13.00 -17.46
CA LEU A 210 -11.05 -13.59 -16.40
C LEU A 210 -12.18 -14.46 -16.98
N GLY A 211 -12.84 -13.98 -18.05
CA GLY A 211 -13.87 -14.74 -18.78
C GLY A 211 -13.35 -16.01 -19.45
N PHE A 212 -12.06 -16.07 -19.76
CA PHE A 212 -11.35 -17.26 -20.26
C PHE A 212 -10.74 -18.10 -19.11
N ARG A 213 -10.91 -17.69 -17.85
CA ARG A 213 -10.28 -18.24 -16.64
C ARG A 213 -8.74 -18.24 -16.68
N GLY A 214 -8.15 -17.40 -17.53
CA GLY A 214 -6.72 -17.15 -17.53
C GLY A 214 -6.26 -16.33 -16.31
N SER A 215 -7.20 -15.80 -15.54
CA SER A 215 -7.08 -15.21 -14.20
C SER A 215 -8.35 -15.56 -13.40
N ILE A 216 -8.30 -15.45 -12.07
CA ILE A 216 -9.48 -15.54 -11.18
C ILE A 216 -9.70 -14.28 -10.33
N LEU A 217 -8.68 -13.41 -10.22
CA LEU A 217 -8.76 -12.10 -9.59
C LEU A 217 -7.90 -11.11 -10.36
N GLY A 218 -8.49 -9.97 -10.68
CA GLY A 218 -7.86 -8.91 -11.44
C GLY A 218 -8.24 -7.53 -10.93
N VAL A 219 -7.46 -6.52 -11.34
CA VAL A 219 -7.69 -5.12 -10.96
C VAL A 219 -7.90 -4.27 -12.20
N GLY A 220 -9.12 -3.72 -12.33
CA GLY A 220 -9.48 -2.75 -13.35
C GLY A 220 -9.73 -1.36 -12.76
N GLY A 221 -9.97 -0.38 -13.64
CA GLY A 221 -10.24 1.02 -13.25
C GLY A 221 -11.52 1.51 -13.90
N ASP A 222 -12.31 2.31 -13.19
CA ASP A 222 -13.65 2.75 -13.59
C ASP A 222 -13.86 4.26 -13.38
N ILE A 223 -14.13 4.96 -14.49
CA ILE A 223 -14.56 6.37 -14.54
C ILE A 223 -15.90 6.56 -15.27
N GLY A 224 -16.36 5.53 -16.00
CA GLY A 224 -17.61 5.55 -16.77
C GLY A 224 -18.29 4.17 -16.92
N GLY A 225 -17.80 3.14 -16.24
CA GLY A 225 -18.22 1.75 -16.43
C GLY A 225 -17.09 0.75 -16.65
N SER A 226 -15.84 1.21 -16.61
CA SER A 226 -14.71 0.45 -17.13
C SER A 226 -14.28 -0.80 -16.35
N VAL A 227 -14.86 -1.10 -15.18
CA VAL A 227 -14.80 -2.46 -14.58
C VAL A 227 -16.10 -3.23 -14.78
N ARG A 228 -17.23 -2.52 -14.81
CA ARG A 228 -18.58 -3.10 -14.86
C ARG A 228 -18.98 -3.62 -16.24
N CYS A 229 -18.73 -2.83 -17.29
CA CYS A 229 -19.03 -3.22 -18.67
C CYS A 229 -18.23 -4.45 -19.12
N PRO A 230 -16.88 -4.51 -18.97
CA PRO A 230 -16.15 -5.72 -19.29
C PRO A 230 -16.57 -6.90 -18.42
N ALA A 231 -16.90 -6.70 -17.14
CA ALA A 231 -17.41 -7.79 -16.32
C ALA A 231 -18.73 -8.36 -16.86
N ALA A 232 -19.64 -7.48 -17.27
CA ALA A 232 -20.91 -7.85 -17.86
C ALA A 232 -20.77 -8.60 -19.18
N HIS A 233 -19.86 -8.13 -20.04
CA HIS A 233 -19.64 -8.74 -21.36
C HIS A 233 -19.00 -10.13 -21.27
N ASN A 234 -18.26 -10.43 -20.21
CA ASN A 234 -17.50 -11.67 -20.07
C ASN A 234 -18.07 -12.62 -18.99
N GLY A 235 -19.23 -12.33 -18.41
CA GLY A 235 -19.89 -13.23 -17.47
C GLY A 235 -19.15 -13.37 -16.14
N ILE A 236 -18.56 -12.29 -15.63
CA ILE A 236 -17.78 -12.30 -14.37
C ILE A 236 -18.30 -11.26 -13.38
N TYR A 237 -17.78 -11.29 -12.15
CA TYR A 237 -18.10 -10.34 -11.10
C TYR A 237 -17.15 -9.14 -11.14
N ALA A 238 -17.64 -7.97 -10.76
CA ALA A 238 -16.79 -6.81 -10.51
C ALA A 238 -17.42 -5.85 -9.51
N PHE A 239 -16.59 -5.04 -8.87
CA PHE A 239 -17.06 -3.98 -7.97
C PHE A 239 -16.40 -2.67 -8.31
N LYS A 240 -17.22 -1.62 -8.49
CA LYS A 240 -16.78 -0.23 -8.52
C LYS A 240 -17.02 0.39 -7.14
N PRO A 241 -15.97 0.66 -6.35
CA PRO A 241 -16.10 1.33 -5.05
C PRO A 241 -16.60 2.77 -5.19
N THR A 242 -16.96 3.39 -4.06
CA THR A 242 -17.07 4.85 -3.98
C THR A 242 -15.71 5.48 -4.29
N LEU A 243 -15.69 6.62 -4.98
CA LEU A 243 -14.46 7.36 -5.27
C LEU A 243 -13.69 7.67 -3.97
N LYS A 244 -12.37 7.73 -4.06
CA LYS A 244 -11.46 8.01 -2.93
C LYS A 244 -11.57 7.00 -1.78
N ARG A 245 -12.11 5.80 -2.01
CA ARG A 245 -11.95 4.64 -1.11
C ARG A 245 -10.60 3.96 -1.34
N ILE A 246 -10.24 3.75 -2.61
CA ILE A 246 -8.98 3.14 -3.02
C ILE A 246 -8.12 4.21 -3.70
N SER A 247 -6.82 4.17 -3.43
CA SER A 247 -5.84 5.09 -4.02
C SER A 247 -5.70 4.88 -5.53
N VAL A 248 -5.64 5.99 -6.26
CA VAL A 248 -5.20 6.04 -7.66
C VAL A 248 -3.74 6.49 -7.78
N MET A 249 -3.03 6.69 -6.66
CA MET A 249 -1.61 7.07 -6.69
C MET A 249 -0.80 6.02 -7.45
N GLY A 250 0.00 6.49 -8.41
CA GLY A 250 0.80 5.63 -9.27
C GLY A 250 0.09 5.20 -10.55
N ALA A 251 -1.17 5.57 -10.80
CA ALA A 251 -1.79 5.40 -12.11
C ALA A 251 -1.27 6.43 -13.12
N ARG A 252 -1.17 6.04 -14.40
CA ARG A 252 -0.84 6.93 -15.51
C ARG A 252 -2.09 7.22 -16.34
N SER A 253 -2.41 8.49 -16.50
CA SER A 253 -3.47 8.97 -17.39
C SER A 253 -3.13 10.37 -17.88
N ILE A 254 -3.88 10.85 -18.87
CA ILE A 254 -3.92 12.27 -19.24
C ILE A 254 -4.76 13.06 -18.23
N MET A 255 -4.64 14.39 -18.24
CA MET A 255 -5.45 15.31 -17.43
C MET A 255 -5.43 14.99 -15.94
N VAL A 256 -4.26 14.62 -15.39
CA VAL A 256 -4.12 14.15 -13.99
C VAL A 256 -4.55 15.16 -12.93
N GLY A 257 -4.59 16.46 -13.26
CA GLY A 257 -5.09 17.52 -12.37
C GLY A 257 -6.62 17.71 -12.40
N LYS A 258 -7.35 16.92 -13.18
CA LYS A 258 -8.79 17.08 -13.38
C LYS A 258 -9.60 16.47 -12.24
N GLU A 259 -10.27 17.32 -11.45
CA GLU A 259 -11.12 16.89 -10.32
C GLU A 259 -12.62 16.78 -10.64
N THR A 260 -13.03 17.07 -11.88
CA THR A 260 -14.46 17.12 -12.27
C THR A 260 -15.17 15.78 -12.09
N VAL A 261 -14.53 14.70 -12.52
CA VAL A 261 -14.97 13.31 -12.41
C VAL A 261 -13.71 12.46 -12.26
N SER A 262 -13.55 11.85 -11.09
CA SER A 262 -12.40 10.99 -10.78
C SER A 262 -12.67 9.53 -11.15
N SER A 263 -11.60 8.76 -11.33
CA SER A 263 -11.67 7.31 -11.47
C SER A 263 -11.51 6.61 -10.10
N THR A 264 -11.86 5.32 -10.05
CA THR A 264 -11.51 4.44 -8.93
C THR A 264 -11.01 3.09 -9.48
N PRO A 265 -9.99 2.48 -8.86
CA PRO A 265 -9.71 1.07 -9.07
C PRO A 265 -10.83 0.22 -8.48
N GLY A 266 -11.01 -0.99 -9.02
CA GLY A 266 -12.01 -1.95 -8.53
C GLY A 266 -11.64 -3.40 -8.88
N PRO A 267 -11.99 -4.37 -8.03
CA PRO A 267 -11.74 -5.78 -8.30
C PRO A 267 -12.65 -6.33 -9.39
N MET A 268 -12.11 -7.25 -10.18
CA MET A 268 -12.82 -8.10 -11.14
C MET A 268 -12.45 -9.56 -10.86
N THR A 269 -13.43 -10.46 -10.81
CA THR A 269 -13.20 -11.82 -10.31
C THR A 269 -14.26 -12.80 -10.79
N VAL A 270 -13.98 -14.09 -10.67
CA VAL A 270 -14.86 -15.20 -11.08
C VAL A 270 -15.84 -15.64 -10.00
N ASP A 271 -15.70 -15.14 -8.77
CA ASP A 271 -16.57 -15.45 -7.63
C ASP A 271 -16.92 -14.20 -6.82
N ARG A 272 -18.01 -14.27 -6.06
CA ARG A 272 -18.59 -13.10 -5.39
C ARG A 272 -17.78 -12.70 -4.16
N GLU A 273 -17.39 -13.68 -3.36
CA GLU A 273 -16.73 -13.53 -2.06
C GLU A 273 -15.40 -12.76 -2.19
N SER A 274 -14.73 -12.93 -3.32
CA SER A 274 -13.47 -12.25 -3.62
C SER A 274 -13.57 -10.73 -3.76
N LEU A 275 -14.74 -10.20 -4.10
CA LEU A 275 -14.94 -8.74 -4.13
C LEU A 275 -14.73 -8.15 -2.74
N GLU A 276 -15.29 -8.79 -1.72
CA GLU A 276 -15.16 -8.35 -0.33
C GLU A 276 -13.74 -8.51 0.19
N LEU A 277 -13.13 -9.69 -0.04
CA LEU A 277 -11.75 -9.95 0.35
C LEU A 277 -10.80 -8.89 -0.21
N PHE A 278 -10.95 -8.53 -1.49
CA PHE A 278 -10.12 -7.51 -2.12
C PHE A 278 -10.28 -6.15 -1.44
N MET A 279 -11.52 -5.72 -1.16
CA MET A 279 -11.79 -4.44 -0.51
C MET A 279 -11.23 -4.40 0.91
N GLU A 280 -11.36 -5.49 1.66
CA GLU A 280 -10.78 -5.63 2.99
C GLU A 280 -9.25 -5.44 2.94
N ILE A 281 -8.59 -6.13 2.01
CA ILE A 281 -7.14 -6.05 1.82
C ILE A 281 -6.70 -4.64 1.42
N ALA A 282 -7.33 -4.06 0.40
CA ALA A 282 -6.99 -2.75 -0.14
C ALA A 282 -7.00 -1.65 0.95
N LEU A 283 -7.88 -1.79 1.95
CA LEU A 283 -8.07 -0.82 3.03
C LEU A 283 -7.35 -1.20 4.34
N SER A 284 -6.91 -2.45 4.49
CA SER A 284 -6.36 -2.99 5.76
C SER A 284 -5.16 -2.23 6.30
N LYS A 285 -4.27 -1.77 5.41
CA LYS A 285 -3.06 -0.99 5.75
C LYS A 285 -3.29 0.51 5.94
N LYS A 286 -4.56 0.95 5.96
CA LYS A 286 -4.92 2.37 6.14
C LYS A 286 -4.24 3.27 5.09
N PRO A 287 -4.46 3.06 3.78
CA PRO A 287 -3.78 3.77 2.70
C PRO A 287 -3.89 5.31 2.79
N TRP A 288 -4.92 5.83 3.45
CA TRP A 288 -5.11 7.27 3.71
C TRP A 288 -4.02 7.92 4.59
N LEU A 289 -3.15 7.13 5.23
CA LEU A 289 -1.96 7.65 5.93
C LEU A 289 -0.82 8.02 4.97
N ILE A 290 -0.89 7.58 3.71
CA ILE A 290 0.06 7.86 2.63
C ILE A 290 -0.59 8.75 1.58
N ASP A 291 -1.81 8.41 1.16
CA ASP A 291 -2.61 9.18 0.20
C ASP A 291 -3.65 10.05 0.94
N PRO A 292 -3.37 11.35 1.18
CA PRO A 292 -4.29 12.22 1.91
C PRO A 292 -5.57 12.54 1.12
N SER A 293 -5.65 12.17 -0.16
CA SER A 293 -6.87 12.35 -0.96
C SER A 293 -7.98 11.37 -0.59
N LEU A 294 -7.65 10.29 0.14
CA LEU A 294 -8.58 9.22 0.47
C LEU A 294 -9.50 9.54 1.64
N THR A 295 -10.69 8.93 1.60
CA THR A 295 -11.59 8.88 2.75
C THR A 295 -11.02 7.90 3.77
N ALA A 296 -10.73 8.38 4.98
CA ALA A 296 -10.19 7.58 6.08
C ALA A 296 -11.26 6.67 6.71
N LYS A 297 -11.66 5.62 5.98
CA LYS A 297 -12.71 4.68 6.37
C LYS A 297 -12.25 3.24 6.14
N PRO A 298 -12.05 2.43 7.19
CA PRO A 298 -11.76 1.00 7.07
C PRO A 298 -12.90 0.23 6.38
N TRP A 299 -12.60 -0.97 5.87
CA TRP A 299 -13.65 -1.93 5.49
C TRP A 299 -14.33 -2.46 6.75
N THR A 300 -15.65 -2.33 6.85
CA THR A 300 -16.43 -2.85 7.98
C THR A 300 -17.53 -3.76 7.45
N PRO A 301 -17.40 -5.10 7.55
CA PRO A 301 -18.42 -6.03 7.09
C PRO A 301 -19.80 -5.72 7.67
N PHE A 302 -20.83 -5.98 6.88
CA PHE A 302 -22.19 -5.58 7.20
C PHE A 302 -23.20 -6.66 6.82
N LYS A 303 -24.26 -6.82 7.64
CA LYS A 303 -25.35 -7.76 7.42
C LYS A 303 -26.68 -7.05 7.66
N PHE A 304 -27.63 -7.23 6.75
CA PHE A 304 -28.99 -6.75 6.91
C PHE A 304 -29.74 -7.58 7.98
N ASP A 305 -30.44 -6.90 8.88
CA ASP A 305 -31.27 -7.44 9.95
C ASP A 305 -32.76 -7.57 9.56
N ARG A 306 -33.11 -7.12 8.35
CA ARG A 306 -34.43 -7.18 7.75
C ARG A 306 -34.34 -7.56 6.27
N PRO A 307 -35.42 -8.09 5.66
CA PRO A 307 -35.45 -8.33 4.22
C PRO A 307 -35.17 -7.04 3.45
N LEU A 308 -34.45 -7.11 2.32
CA LEU A 308 -34.09 -5.94 1.50
C LEU A 308 -35.29 -5.31 0.79
N LYS A 309 -35.19 -4.01 0.52
CA LYS A 309 -36.07 -3.26 -0.40
C LYS A 309 -35.25 -2.91 -1.63
N VAL A 310 -35.49 -3.63 -2.71
CA VAL A 310 -34.75 -3.56 -3.97
C VAL A 310 -35.58 -2.76 -4.97
N ALA A 311 -35.04 -1.64 -5.43
CA ALA A 311 -35.64 -0.90 -6.53
C ALA A 311 -35.16 -1.48 -7.87
N VAL A 312 -36.03 -1.64 -8.86
CA VAL A 312 -35.65 -2.15 -10.18
C VAL A 312 -35.74 -1.02 -11.20
N GLN A 313 -34.61 -0.69 -11.80
CA GLN A 313 -34.56 0.21 -12.95
C GLN A 313 -34.73 -0.60 -14.24
N TRP A 314 -35.95 -0.60 -14.78
CA TRP A 314 -36.31 -1.33 -15.99
C TRP A 314 -35.74 -0.72 -17.27
N TRP A 315 -35.55 0.60 -17.26
CA TRP A 315 -34.97 1.39 -18.33
C TRP A 315 -34.37 2.66 -17.74
N ASP A 316 -33.54 3.38 -18.49
CA ASP A 316 -32.80 4.53 -17.98
C ASP A 316 -33.33 5.90 -18.42
N GLY A 317 -34.50 5.97 -19.06
CA GLY A 317 -35.00 7.24 -19.60
C GLY A 317 -34.57 7.53 -21.04
N VAL A 318 -33.64 6.74 -21.61
CA VAL A 318 -33.05 7.03 -22.93
C VAL A 318 -33.03 5.80 -23.83
N VAL A 319 -32.47 4.66 -23.39
CA VAL A 319 -32.30 3.44 -24.20
C VAL A 319 -32.96 2.25 -23.52
N GLN A 320 -33.83 1.54 -24.25
CA GLN A 320 -34.47 0.33 -23.77
C GLN A 320 -33.49 -0.85 -23.75
N PRO A 321 -33.42 -1.65 -22.66
CA PRO A 321 -32.62 -2.87 -22.66
C PRO A 321 -33.15 -3.91 -23.65
N HIS A 322 -32.23 -4.64 -24.29
CA HIS A 322 -32.55 -5.77 -25.16
C HIS A 322 -33.35 -6.85 -24.40
N PRO A 323 -34.12 -7.70 -25.10
CA PRO A 323 -34.91 -8.77 -24.51
C PRO A 323 -34.22 -9.61 -23.42
N PRO A 324 -32.96 -10.11 -23.60
CA PRO A 324 -32.31 -10.95 -22.59
C PRO A 324 -32.00 -10.19 -21.29
N MET A 325 -31.68 -8.89 -21.39
CA MET A 325 -31.43 -8.04 -20.23
C MET A 325 -32.73 -7.76 -19.46
N THR A 326 -33.81 -7.48 -20.19
CA THR A 326 -35.15 -7.31 -19.61
C THR A 326 -35.62 -8.60 -18.92
N ARG A 327 -35.38 -9.76 -19.53
CA ARG A 327 -35.68 -11.07 -18.92
C ARG A 327 -34.87 -11.28 -17.63
N ALA A 328 -33.57 -11.04 -17.66
CA ALA A 328 -32.73 -11.15 -16.46
C ALA A 328 -33.23 -10.26 -15.31
N LEU A 329 -33.62 -9.00 -15.58
CA LEU A 329 -34.22 -8.12 -14.57
C LEU A 329 -35.50 -8.73 -13.97
N LYS A 330 -36.38 -9.30 -14.80
CA LYS A 330 -37.63 -9.94 -14.34
C LYS A 330 -37.34 -11.17 -13.48
N GLU A 331 -36.41 -12.02 -13.92
CA GLU A 331 -36.01 -13.23 -13.20
C GLU A 331 -35.42 -12.89 -11.82
N VAL A 332 -34.51 -11.91 -11.74
CA VAL A 332 -33.91 -11.50 -10.46
C VAL A 332 -34.91 -10.77 -9.57
N ALA A 333 -35.77 -9.90 -10.12
CA ALA A 333 -36.84 -9.25 -9.37
C ALA A 333 -37.80 -10.29 -8.75
N GLU A 334 -38.19 -11.30 -9.53
CA GLU A 334 -39.05 -12.39 -9.04
C GLU A 334 -38.35 -13.26 -8.00
N ALA A 335 -37.07 -13.54 -8.20
CA ALA A 335 -36.24 -14.21 -7.21
C ALA A 335 -36.23 -13.40 -5.90
N CYS A 336 -35.93 -12.09 -5.93
CA CYS A 336 -35.97 -11.23 -4.75
C CYS A 336 -37.31 -11.32 -4.00
N ARG A 337 -38.45 -11.24 -4.71
CA ARG A 337 -39.79 -11.41 -4.10
C ARG A 337 -39.95 -12.76 -3.41
N LYS A 338 -39.51 -13.86 -4.04
CA LYS A 338 -39.58 -15.22 -3.48
C LYS A 338 -38.76 -15.39 -2.21
N ALA A 339 -37.68 -14.63 -2.02
CA ALA A 339 -36.93 -14.61 -0.75
C ALA A 339 -37.49 -13.65 0.30
N GLY A 340 -38.67 -13.08 0.08
CA GLY A 340 -39.29 -12.13 1.00
C GLY A 340 -38.69 -10.73 0.95
N MET A 341 -37.89 -10.40 -0.08
CA MET A 341 -37.46 -9.03 -0.30
C MET A 341 -38.62 -8.21 -0.89
N GLU A 342 -38.69 -6.95 -0.50
CA GLU A 342 -39.59 -5.99 -1.11
C GLU A 342 -38.98 -5.53 -2.45
N VAL A 343 -39.78 -5.55 -3.51
CA VAL A 343 -39.33 -5.13 -4.85
C VAL A 343 -40.24 -4.02 -5.34
N VAL A 344 -39.65 -2.86 -5.63
CA VAL A 344 -40.33 -1.66 -6.10
C VAL A 344 -39.72 -1.19 -7.42
N ASP A 345 -40.45 -0.39 -8.18
CA ASP A 345 -39.92 0.21 -9.40
C ASP A 345 -39.07 1.44 -9.08
N TRP A 346 -37.95 1.59 -9.78
CA TRP A 346 -37.14 2.79 -9.76
C TRP A 346 -37.53 3.68 -10.94
N ASP A 347 -38.19 4.79 -10.65
CA ASP A 347 -38.61 5.76 -11.67
C ASP A 347 -37.44 6.68 -12.06
N CYS A 348 -36.93 6.49 -13.28
CA CYS A 348 -35.85 7.29 -13.85
C CYS A 348 -36.33 8.51 -14.63
N GLU A 349 -37.61 8.61 -15.01
CA GLU A 349 -38.07 9.69 -15.89
C GLU A 349 -37.82 11.09 -15.31
N PRO A 350 -38.13 11.36 -14.02
CA PRO A 350 -37.87 12.66 -13.41
C PRO A 350 -36.38 12.98 -13.24
N LEU A 351 -35.50 12.00 -13.42
CA LEU A 351 -34.07 12.11 -13.17
C LEU A 351 -33.28 12.52 -14.41
N ASP A 352 -33.87 12.46 -15.61
CA ASP A 352 -33.28 12.95 -16.86
C ASP A 352 -31.82 12.48 -17.06
N HIS A 353 -31.64 11.17 -17.26
CA HIS A 353 -30.32 10.59 -17.46
C HIS A 353 -29.64 11.11 -18.74
N LYS A 354 -30.39 11.64 -19.72
CA LYS A 354 -29.83 12.31 -20.90
C LYS A 354 -29.06 13.56 -20.51
N LYS A 355 -29.65 14.44 -19.69
CA LYS A 355 -28.95 15.58 -19.10
C LYS A 355 -27.74 15.14 -18.27
N GLY A 356 -27.87 14.03 -17.54
CA GLY A 356 -26.76 13.41 -16.82
C GLY A 356 -25.58 13.07 -17.75
N TRP A 357 -25.84 12.49 -18.93
CA TRP A 357 -24.83 12.23 -19.94
C TRP A 357 -24.20 13.51 -20.47
N GLU A 358 -24.98 14.52 -20.85
CA GLU A 358 -24.47 15.80 -21.39
C GLU A 358 -23.52 16.51 -20.42
N ILE A 359 -23.84 16.51 -19.11
CA ILE A 359 -22.94 17.03 -18.07
C ILE A 359 -21.66 16.19 -18.04
N LEU A 360 -21.80 14.87 -18.03
CA LEU A 360 -20.70 13.95 -17.82
C LEU A 360 -19.72 13.91 -19.00
N SER A 361 -20.20 13.86 -20.24
CA SER A 361 -19.38 13.83 -21.46
C SER A 361 -18.54 15.10 -21.58
N ALA A 362 -19.09 16.27 -21.24
CA ALA A 362 -18.33 17.52 -21.16
C ALA A 362 -17.27 17.49 -20.04
N LEU A 363 -17.64 16.99 -18.84
CA LEU A 363 -16.71 16.91 -17.71
C LEU A 363 -15.61 15.86 -17.87
N TYR A 364 -15.76 14.90 -18.78
CA TYR A 364 -14.68 13.98 -19.13
C TYR A 364 -13.52 14.69 -19.84
N TRP A 365 -13.84 15.70 -20.67
CA TRP A 365 -12.93 16.41 -21.56
C TRP A 365 -13.06 17.93 -21.41
N PRO A 366 -12.76 18.49 -20.22
CA PRO A 366 -12.91 19.93 -20.01
C PRO A 366 -11.95 20.79 -20.84
N ASP A 367 -10.87 20.20 -21.39
CA ASP A 367 -9.94 20.82 -22.33
C ASP A 367 -10.30 20.55 -23.80
N GLY A 368 -11.50 20.02 -24.06
CA GLY A 368 -11.92 19.59 -25.41
C GLY A 368 -11.14 18.39 -25.96
N GLY A 369 -10.40 17.64 -25.13
CA GLY A 369 -9.54 16.54 -25.54
C GLY A 369 -8.18 16.96 -26.09
N LYS A 370 -7.82 18.23 -25.93
CA LYS A 370 -6.58 18.80 -26.46
C LYS A 370 -5.34 18.04 -26.02
N GLU A 371 -5.18 17.76 -24.72
CA GLU A 371 -3.99 17.03 -24.21
C GLU A 371 -3.86 15.64 -24.84
N ALA A 372 -4.98 14.92 -25.01
CA ALA A 372 -4.98 13.59 -25.62
C ALA A 372 -4.62 13.63 -27.11
N LEU A 373 -5.24 14.56 -27.85
CA LEU A 373 -5.06 14.70 -29.30
C LEU A 373 -3.64 15.16 -29.64
N GLU A 374 -3.10 16.15 -28.92
CA GLU A 374 -1.72 16.63 -29.09
C GLU A 374 -0.70 15.52 -28.79
N LEU A 375 -0.95 14.70 -27.77
CA LEU A 375 -0.07 13.58 -27.42
C LEU A 375 -0.06 12.49 -28.51
N MET A 376 -1.22 12.18 -29.09
CA MET A 376 -1.32 11.24 -30.21
C MET A 376 -0.67 11.81 -31.48
N GLU A 377 -0.93 13.08 -31.80
CA GLU A 377 -0.34 13.77 -32.94
C GLU A 377 1.20 13.81 -32.86
N ALA A 378 1.75 14.13 -31.68
CA ALA A 378 3.19 14.17 -31.45
C ALA A 378 3.89 12.82 -31.70
N ALA A 379 3.19 11.70 -31.54
CA ALA A 379 3.68 10.37 -31.84
C ALA A 379 3.35 9.89 -33.27
N GLY A 380 2.57 10.65 -34.05
CA GLY A 380 2.01 10.21 -35.33
C GLY A 380 0.98 9.08 -35.18
N GLU A 381 0.34 8.99 -34.02
CA GLU A 381 -0.66 7.97 -33.68
C GLU A 381 -2.04 8.32 -34.28
N PRO A 382 -2.66 7.44 -35.10
CA PRO A 382 -4.00 7.70 -35.65
C PRO A 382 -5.11 7.68 -34.58
N VAL A 383 -6.09 8.59 -34.68
CA VAL A 383 -7.27 8.56 -33.81
C VAL A 383 -8.23 7.44 -34.24
N LEU A 384 -8.58 6.53 -33.32
CA LEU A 384 -9.50 5.43 -33.57
C LEU A 384 -10.98 5.88 -33.53
N PRO A 385 -11.91 5.14 -34.18
CA PRO A 385 -13.32 5.54 -34.30
C PRO A 385 -14.01 5.89 -32.98
N LEU A 386 -13.83 5.09 -31.93
CA LEU A 386 -14.45 5.38 -30.63
C LEU A 386 -13.81 6.58 -29.92
N THR A 387 -12.52 6.84 -30.14
CA THR A 387 -11.83 8.05 -29.64
C THR A 387 -12.38 9.30 -30.32
N LYS A 388 -12.56 9.23 -31.64
CA LYS A 388 -13.24 10.28 -32.40
C LYS A 388 -14.67 10.49 -31.89
N PHE A 389 -15.44 9.42 -31.68
CA PHE A 389 -16.80 9.50 -31.16
C PHE A 389 -16.89 10.23 -29.81
N ILE A 390 -16.03 9.89 -28.84
CA ILE A 390 -16.15 10.45 -27.49
C ILE A 390 -15.56 11.87 -27.36
N ILE A 391 -14.54 12.21 -28.15
CA ILE A 391 -13.87 13.53 -28.08
C ILE A 391 -14.45 14.52 -29.09
N GLN A 392 -14.68 14.09 -30.33
CA GLN A 392 -14.94 15.01 -31.46
C GLN A 392 -16.40 15.00 -31.92
N GLU A 393 -17.17 13.96 -31.62
CA GLU A 393 -18.57 13.84 -32.06
C GLU A 393 -19.59 14.09 -30.94
N GLN A 394 -19.16 14.16 -29.68
CA GLN A 394 -20.03 14.54 -28.56
C GLN A 394 -20.31 16.05 -28.59
N PRO A 395 -21.57 16.49 -28.71
CA PRO A 395 -21.89 17.92 -28.82
C PRO A 395 -21.48 18.76 -27.59
N SER A 396 -21.36 18.11 -26.43
CA SER A 396 -21.04 18.76 -25.17
C SER A 396 -19.53 18.97 -24.95
N VAL A 397 -18.67 18.32 -25.75
CA VAL A 397 -17.21 18.35 -25.55
C VAL A 397 -16.62 19.58 -26.27
N LYS A 398 -15.97 20.45 -25.50
CA LYS A 398 -15.27 21.64 -25.99
C LYS A 398 -14.21 22.08 -24.99
N ASP A 399 -13.32 22.96 -25.41
CA ASP A 399 -12.36 23.64 -24.52
C ASP A 399 -13.12 24.64 -23.62
N LEU A 400 -13.29 24.29 -22.34
CA LEU A 400 -14.09 25.05 -21.38
C LEU A 400 -13.26 26.16 -20.75
N THR A 401 -13.83 27.37 -20.68
CA THR A 401 -13.31 28.40 -19.78
C THR A 401 -13.47 27.98 -18.32
N MET A 402 -12.68 28.57 -17.42
CA MET A 402 -12.79 28.29 -15.98
C MET A 402 -14.21 28.53 -15.44
N HIS A 403 -14.91 29.56 -15.91
CA HIS A 403 -16.27 29.87 -15.49
C HIS A 403 -17.29 28.84 -15.99
N GLU A 404 -17.18 28.39 -17.25
CA GLU A 404 -18.03 27.33 -17.78
C GLU A 404 -17.79 26.00 -17.04
N LEU A 405 -16.53 25.69 -16.70
CA LEU A 405 -16.18 24.52 -15.90
C LEU A 405 -16.83 24.56 -14.52
N TRP A 406 -16.81 25.70 -13.83
CA TRP A 406 -17.47 25.88 -12.53
C TRP A 406 -18.99 25.78 -12.62
N GLU A 407 -19.59 26.34 -13.68
CA GLU A 407 -21.03 26.19 -13.93
C GLU A 407 -21.40 24.73 -14.13
N LEU A 408 -20.61 23.97 -14.91
CA LEU A 408 -20.82 22.54 -15.12
C LEU A 408 -20.64 21.72 -13.84
N CYS A 409 -19.66 22.06 -12.99
CA CYS A 409 -19.48 21.43 -11.68
C CYS A 409 -20.69 21.70 -10.77
N THR A 410 -21.28 22.90 -10.84
CA THR A 410 -22.51 23.23 -10.11
C THR A 410 -23.68 22.37 -10.61
N LYS A 411 -23.86 22.27 -11.94
CA LYS A 411 -24.88 21.39 -12.55
C LYS A 411 -24.72 19.92 -12.16
N ARG A 412 -23.48 19.42 -12.11
CA ARG A 412 -23.17 18.07 -11.61
C ARG A 412 -23.61 17.89 -10.16
N ASP A 413 -23.32 18.85 -9.28
CA ASP A 413 -23.64 18.72 -7.86
C ASP A 413 -25.14 18.90 -7.60
N ASP A 414 -25.83 19.75 -8.36
CA ASP A 414 -27.30 19.84 -8.37
C ASP A 414 -27.94 18.52 -8.81
N TYR A 415 -27.38 17.91 -9.85
CA TYR A 415 -27.82 16.60 -10.33
C TYR A 415 -27.65 15.52 -9.25
N ARG A 416 -26.48 15.46 -8.60
CA ARG A 416 -26.23 14.56 -7.46
C ARG A 416 -27.24 14.77 -6.34
N ALA A 417 -27.53 16.03 -6.00
CA ALA A 417 -28.49 16.36 -4.96
C ALA A 417 -29.92 15.94 -5.34
N ALA A 418 -30.31 16.08 -6.61
CA ALA A 418 -31.61 15.61 -7.11
C ALA A 418 -31.74 14.08 -6.98
N TYR A 419 -30.72 13.33 -7.38
CA TYR A 419 -30.72 11.86 -7.26
C TYR A 419 -30.77 11.40 -5.80
N ALA A 420 -30.00 12.05 -4.92
CA ALA A 420 -30.02 11.75 -3.49
C ALA A 420 -31.41 12.02 -2.87
N ARG A 421 -32.10 13.09 -3.29
CA ARG A 421 -33.48 13.38 -2.90
C ARG A 421 -34.45 12.32 -3.42
N ALA A 422 -34.33 11.91 -4.67
CA ALA A 422 -35.15 10.85 -5.25
C ALA A 422 -35.01 9.53 -4.50
N TRP A 423 -33.77 9.13 -4.16
CA TRP A 423 -33.51 7.96 -3.32
C TRP A 423 -34.19 8.09 -1.95
N SER A 424 -34.06 9.25 -1.30
CA SER A 424 -34.67 9.48 0.02
C SER A 424 -36.20 9.48 -0.05
N TYR A 425 -36.77 9.98 -1.15
CA TYR A 425 -38.21 10.04 -1.40
C TYR A 425 -38.86 8.66 -1.51
N THR A 426 -38.09 7.60 -1.79
CA THR A 426 -38.61 6.22 -1.78
C THR A 426 -39.15 5.77 -0.42
N SER A 427 -38.81 6.49 0.66
CA SER A 427 -39.37 6.30 2.00
C SER A 427 -40.75 6.93 2.22
N LYS A 428 -41.28 7.71 1.26
CA LYS A 428 -42.50 8.50 1.48
C LYS A 428 -43.72 7.67 1.90
N ASN A 429 -43.87 6.47 1.34
CA ASN A 429 -45.09 5.68 1.52
C ASN A 429 -45.06 4.81 2.78
N ASP A 430 -43.90 4.36 3.23
CA ASP A 430 -43.72 3.35 4.27
C ASP A 430 -42.63 3.69 5.30
N GLY A 431 -42.08 4.90 5.24
CA GLY A 431 -40.99 5.36 6.10
C GLY A 431 -39.63 4.73 5.78
N ARG A 432 -39.50 3.96 4.68
CA ARG A 432 -38.31 3.16 4.40
C ARG A 432 -37.73 3.41 3.00
N GLU A 433 -36.52 3.97 2.97
CA GLU A 433 -35.77 4.12 1.72
C GLU A 433 -35.38 2.76 1.13
N VAL A 434 -35.30 2.68 -0.20
CA VAL A 434 -34.72 1.53 -0.91
C VAL A 434 -33.29 1.28 -0.41
N ASP A 435 -32.95 0.01 -0.25
CA ASP A 435 -31.62 -0.41 0.20
C ASP A 435 -30.62 -0.39 -0.97
N VAL A 436 -31.07 -0.85 -2.15
CA VAL A 436 -30.25 -0.96 -3.35
C VAL A 436 -31.10 -0.76 -4.61
N ILE A 437 -30.45 -0.41 -5.73
CA ILE A 437 -31.05 -0.39 -7.06
C ILE A 437 -30.47 -1.53 -7.90
N LEU A 438 -31.33 -2.39 -8.44
CA LEU A 438 -31.02 -3.39 -9.45
C LEU A 438 -31.21 -2.78 -10.84
N CYS A 439 -30.18 -2.80 -11.69
CA CYS A 439 -30.25 -2.22 -13.02
C CYS A 439 -29.31 -2.94 -14.02
N PRO A 440 -29.47 -2.72 -15.33
CA PRO A 440 -28.53 -3.20 -16.34
C PRO A 440 -27.15 -2.51 -16.21
N PRO A 441 -26.03 -3.23 -16.42
CA PRO A 441 -24.68 -2.65 -16.61
C PRO A 441 -24.39 -2.24 -18.06
N PHE A 442 -25.24 -2.65 -18.99
CA PHE A 442 -25.18 -2.33 -20.42
C PHE A 442 -26.59 -2.58 -20.99
N PRO A 443 -27.01 -1.96 -22.10
CA PRO A 443 -28.37 -2.20 -22.63
C PRO A 443 -28.60 -3.64 -23.12
N GLY A 444 -27.58 -4.46 -23.30
CA GLY A 444 -27.73 -5.84 -23.76
C GLY A 444 -26.52 -6.71 -23.44
N ALA A 445 -26.34 -7.77 -24.23
CA ALA A 445 -25.08 -8.52 -24.26
C ALA A 445 -23.94 -7.66 -24.86
N ALA A 446 -22.73 -8.21 -24.90
CA ALA A 446 -21.56 -7.51 -25.44
C ALA A 446 -21.79 -6.98 -26.86
N ALA A 447 -21.59 -5.68 -27.09
CA ALA A 447 -21.85 -5.07 -28.39
C ALA A 447 -20.94 -5.61 -29.53
N PRO A 448 -21.35 -5.49 -30.80
CA PRO A 448 -20.45 -5.69 -31.93
C PRO A 448 -19.30 -4.67 -31.91
N HIS A 449 -18.20 -5.02 -32.57
CA HIS A 449 -17.03 -4.15 -32.69
C HIS A 449 -17.39 -2.75 -33.22
N ASP A 450 -16.80 -1.74 -32.59
CA ASP A 450 -16.96 -0.30 -32.84
C ASP A 450 -18.38 0.25 -32.54
N GLN A 451 -19.25 -0.54 -31.88
CA GLN A 451 -20.64 -0.15 -31.57
C GLN A 451 -20.90 0.15 -30.09
N SER A 452 -19.87 0.15 -29.24
CA SER A 452 -19.98 0.44 -27.79
C SER A 452 -20.17 1.94 -27.48
N ARG A 453 -21.20 2.56 -28.09
CA ARG A 453 -21.47 4.00 -28.10
C ARG A 453 -22.42 4.49 -27.01
N TYR A 454 -23.10 3.57 -26.30
CA TYR A 454 -24.04 3.92 -25.24
C TYR A 454 -23.51 3.56 -23.84
N TRP A 455 -23.27 4.56 -23.00
CA TRP A 455 -22.63 4.37 -21.68
C TRP A 455 -23.56 4.64 -20.50
N GLY A 456 -24.80 5.08 -20.75
CA GLY A 456 -25.71 5.64 -19.74
C GLY A 456 -25.96 4.73 -18.53
N TYR A 457 -26.07 3.43 -18.77
CA TYR A 457 -26.29 2.42 -17.72
C TYR A 457 -25.15 2.32 -16.69
N THR A 458 -23.94 2.77 -17.01
CA THR A 458 -22.81 2.74 -16.07
C THR A 458 -22.29 4.11 -15.69
N SER A 459 -22.15 5.01 -16.67
CA SER A 459 -21.46 6.29 -16.53
C SER A 459 -22.18 7.22 -15.56
N HIS A 460 -23.50 7.12 -15.52
CA HIS A 460 -24.33 7.88 -14.60
C HIS A 460 -23.98 7.62 -13.12
N TRP A 461 -23.67 6.36 -12.77
CA TRP A 461 -23.26 6.00 -11.41
C TRP A 461 -21.87 6.55 -11.04
N ASN A 462 -21.03 6.88 -12.03
CA ASN A 462 -19.79 7.62 -11.81
C ASN A 462 -20.06 9.11 -11.57
N LEU A 463 -20.98 9.71 -12.35
CA LEU A 463 -21.43 11.08 -12.12
C LEU A 463 -21.92 11.23 -10.67
N LEU A 464 -22.72 10.27 -10.19
CA LEU A 464 -23.28 10.25 -8.84
C LEU A 464 -22.29 9.87 -7.73
N ASP A 465 -21.14 9.28 -8.06
CA ASP A 465 -20.21 8.68 -7.10
C ASP A 465 -20.87 7.58 -6.23
N TYR A 466 -21.64 6.70 -6.86
CA TYR A 466 -22.33 5.59 -6.18
C TYR A 466 -21.57 4.28 -6.41
N PRO A 467 -21.34 3.43 -5.38
CA PRO A 467 -20.71 2.13 -5.58
C PRO A 467 -21.65 1.18 -6.33
N ALA A 468 -21.09 0.28 -7.15
CA ALA A 468 -21.87 -0.64 -7.95
C ALA A 468 -21.16 -1.99 -8.16
N ALA A 469 -21.87 -3.10 -7.97
CA ALA A 469 -21.39 -4.46 -8.17
C ALA A 469 -22.08 -5.11 -9.37
N VAL A 470 -21.31 -5.73 -10.27
CA VAL A 470 -21.82 -6.53 -11.40
C VAL A 470 -21.74 -8.01 -11.05
N PHE A 471 -22.76 -8.76 -11.44
CA PHE A 471 -22.84 -10.20 -11.22
C PHE A 471 -23.53 -10.92 -12.40
N PRO A 472 -23.09 -12.15 -12.75
CA PRO A 472 -23.72 -12.96 -13.79
C PRO A 472 -25.12 -13.46 -13.39
N VAL A 473 -26.03 -13.56 -14.35
CA VAL A 473 -27.42 -14.01 -14.11
C VAL A 473 -27.82 -15.16 -15.04
N THR A 474 -27.77 -14.95 -16.35
CA THR A 474 -28.25 -15.89 -17.37
C THR A 474 -27.40 -15.76 -18.63
N THR A 475 -27.68 -16.56 -19.64
CA THR A 475 -27.21 -16.33 -21.02
C THR A 475 -28.38 -15.93 -21.92
N VAL A 476 -28.07 -15.39 -23.10
CA VAL A 476 -29.04 -15.15 -24.17
C VAL A 476 -29.55 -16.49 -24.71
N ASP A 477 -30.87 -16.59 -24.86
CA ASP A 477 -31.59 -17.75 -25.38
C ASP A 477 -32.48 -17.25 -26.54
N PRO A 478 -32.16 -17.58 -27.82
CA PRO A 478 -32.91 -17.09 -28.97
C PRO A 478 -34.42 -17.36 -28.93
N GLU A 479 -34.85 -18.44 -28.29
CA GLU A 479 -36.27 -18.79 -28.17
C GLU A 479 -36.99 -17.92 -27.13
N LYS A 480 -36.32 -17.62 -26.01
CA LYS A 480 -36.87 -16.80 -24.93
C LYS A 480 -36.70 -15.30 -25.14
N ASP A 481 -35.76 -14.92 -26.00
CA ASP A 481 -35.33 -13.54 -26.23
C ASP A 481 -35.55 -13.09 -27.68
N PRO A 482 -36.75 -13.25 -28.27
CA PRO A 482 -36.96 -12.85 -29.66
C PRO A 482 -36.84 -11.33 -29.83
N LYS A 483 -36.37 -10.90 -31.01
CA LYS A 483 -36.42 -9.48 -31.39
C LYS A 483 -37.87 -9.04 -31.62
N ASP A 484 -38.31 -7.99 -30.93
CA ASP A 484 -39.66 -7.43 -31.07
C ASP A 484 -39.81 -6.57 -32.33
N LEU A 485 -40.28 -7.16 -33.42
CA LEU A 485 -40.42 -6.44 -34.70
C LEU A 485 -41.42 -5.26 -34.66
N ASN A 486 -42.21 -5.12 -33.60
CA ASN A 486 -43.15 -4.02 -33.42
C ASN A 486 -42.64 -2.92 -32.49
N TYR A 487 -41.42 -3.04 -31.96
CA TYR A 487 -40.83 -2.03 -31.09
C TYR A 487 -40.69 -0.69 -31.82
N VAL A 488 -41.13 0.39 -31.16
CA VAL A 488 -40.99 1.77 -31.66
C VAL A 488 -39.94 2.49 -30.82
N PRO A 489 -38.75 2.76 -31.39
CA PRO A 489 -37.68 3.48 -30.69
C PRO A 489 -38.11 4.85 -30.18
N LYS A 490 -37.63 5.23 -28.99
CA LYS A 490 -37.97 6.50 -28.35
C LYS A 490 -37.14 7.69 -28.83
N ASN A 491 -35.94 7.43 -29.33
CA ASN A 491 -34.98 8.40 -29.85
C ASN A 491 -33.95 7.67 -30.75
N ASP A 492 -32.98 8.40 -31.29
CA ASP A 492 -31.97 7.86 -32.21
C ASP A 492 -30.99 6.91 -31.49
N GLU A 493 -30.62 7.19 -30.25
CA GLU A 493 -29.76 6.33 -29.44
C GLU A 493 -30.42 4.97 -29.14
N ASP A 494 -31.71 5.01 -28.82
CA ASP A 494 -32.53 3.82 -28.59
C ASP A 494 -32.71 3.02 -29.88
N LYS A 495 -32.96 3.69 -31.01
CA LYS A 495 -33.02 3.04 -32.32
C LYS A 495 -31.71 2.35 -32.64
N PHE A 496 -30.60 3.06 -32.49
CA PHE A 496 -29.26 2.52 -32.72
C PHE A 496 -29.03 1.26 -31.89
N ASN A 497 -29.30 1.32 -30.58
CA ASN A 497 -29.16 0.16 -29.71
C ASN A 497 -30.09 -1.00 -30.13
N TYR A 498 -31.35 -0.71 -30.42
CA TYR A 498 -32.35 -1.70 -30.80
C TYR A 498 -31.98 -2.44 -32.09
N ASP A 499 -31.43 -1.71 -33.07
CA ASP A 499 -31.01 -2.28 -34.34
C ASP A 499 -29.84 -3.27 -34.18
N LEU A 500 -28.97 -3.09 -33.18
CA LEU A 500 -27.85 -4.01 -32.90
C LEU A 500 -28.29 -5.40 -32.45
N TYR A 501 -29.53 -5.57 -31.96
CA TYR A 501 -29.98 -6.84 -31.40
C TYR A 501 -30.33 -7.86 -32.51
N ASN A 502 -29.79 -9.07 -32.37
CA ASN A 502 -30.12 -10.24 -33.20
C ASN A 502 -29.96 -11.50 -32.33
N PRO A 503 -31.04 -12.23 -32.00
CA PRO A 503 -30.98 -13.31 -31.00
C PRO A 503 -29.93 -14.37 -31.34
N GLU A 504 -29.83 -14.79 -32.60
CA GLU A 504 -28.88 -15.82 -33.05
C GLU A 504 -27.42 -15.37 -32.91
N LYS A 505 -27.11 -14.12 -33.25
CA LYS A 505 -25.75 -13.57 -33.11
C LYS A 505 -25.27 -13.57 -31.66
N TYR A 506 -26.18 -13.37 -30.71
CA TYR A 506 -25.84 -13.31 -29.28
C TYR A 506 -26.11 -14.63 -28.56
N ALA A 507 -26.48 -15.72 -29.24
CA ALA A 507 -26.81 -16.99 -28.60
C ALA A 507 -25.70 -17.42 -27.61
N ASN A 508 -26.10 -17.79 -26.39
CA ASN A 508 -25.22 -18.18 -25.29
C ASN A 508 -24.31 -17.08 -24.72
N MET A 509 -24.41 -15.83 -25.19
CA MET A 509 -23.66 -14.74 -24.58
C MET A 509 -24.09 -14.51 -23.13
N PRO A 510 -23.15 -14.24 -22.21
CA PRO A 510 -23.48 -13.94 -20.82
C PRO A 510 -24.31 -12.66 -20.70
N ILE A 511 -25.23 -12.68 -19.73
CA ILE A 511 -26.06 -11.55 -19.30
C ILE A 511 -25.86 -11.37 -17.81
N ASN A 512 -25.39 -10.18 -17.46
CA ASN A 512 -25.13 -9.77 -16.10
C ASN A 512 -26.03 -8.58 -15.74
N LEU A 513 -26.32 -8.45 -14.45
CA LEU A 513 -26.95 -7.26 -13.89
C LEU A 513 -25.96 -6.52 -12.98
N GLN A 514 -26.30 -5.29 -12.58
CA GLN A 514 -25.60 -4.59 -11.52
C GLN A 514 -26.53 -4.19 -10.37
N ILE A 515 -25.97 -4.19 -9.16
CA ILE A 515 -26.59 -3.65 -7.96
C ILE A 515 -25.82 -2.40 -7.56
N VAL A 516 -26.55 -1.30 -7.37
CA VAL A 516 -26.02 0.01 -6.98
C VAL A 516 -26.39 0.29 -5.53
N GLY A 517 -25.38 0.68 -4.76
CA GLY A 517 -25.52 1.15 -3.38
C GLY A 517 -25.39 2.66 -3.29
N ARG A 518 -25.68 3.22 -2.11
CA ARG A 518 -25.51 4.64 -1.86
C ARG A 518 -24.02 5.00 -1.71
N ARG A 519 -23.64 6.21 -2.09
CA ARG A 519 -22.29 6.76 -1.88
C ARG A 519 -21.80 6.54 -0.45
N GLN A 520 -20.61 5.97 -0.26
CA GLN A 520 -20.00 5.61 1.03
C GLN A 520 -20.72 4.51 1.81
N TYR A 521 -21.66 3.78 1.19
CA TYR A 521 -22.28 2.57 1.73
C TYR A 521 -21.77 1.34 0.98
N ASP A 522 -20.47 1.34 0.66
CA ASP A 522 -19.77 0.22 0.02
C ASP A 522 -19.99 -1.10 0.80
N GLU A 523 -20.01 -1.03 2.13
CA GLU A 523 -20.31 -2.14 3.03
C GLU A 523 -21.73 -2.05 3.64
N LYS A 524 -22.12 -0.85 4.12
CA LYS A 524 -23.11 -0.60 5.19
C LYS A 524 -24.60 -0.72 4.79
N ARG A 525 -25.42 -1.17 5.77
CA ARG A 525 -26.66 -0.54 6.33
C ARG A 525 -26.95 -0.83 7.85
N SER A 526 -26.05 -0.44 8.76
CA SER A 526 -26.14 -0.30 10.26
C SER A 526 -26.63 -1.43 11.22
N SER A 527 -25.68 -1.82 12.10
CA SER A 527 -25.67 -2.07 13.57
C SER A 527 -26.72 -2.93 14.33
N THR A 528 -26.13 -3.99 14.94
CA THR A 528 -26.30 -4.64 16.26
C THR A 528 -27.18 -5.89 16.45
N ARG A 529 -26.45 -6.98 16.85
CA ARG A 529 -26.79 -8.23 17.55
C ARG A 529 -28.22 -8.76 17.37
N TRP A 530 -28.39 -9.83 16.59
CA TRP A 530 -29.23 -10.99 16.98
C TRP A 530 -28.92 -12.23 16.09
N VAL A 531 -28.31 -13.22 16.75
CA VAL A 531 -28.41 -14.69 16.61
C VAL A 531 -27.96 -15.40 15.32
N GLU A 532 -26.89 -16.16 15.54
CA GLU A 532 -26.53 -17.47 14.99
C GLU A 532 -27.74 -18.39 14.76
N SER A 533 -28.45 -18.24 13.63
CA SER A 533 -29.19 -19.30 12.92
C SER A 533 -29.91 -18.66 11.73
N ASN A 534 -29.88 -19.30 10.55
CA ASN A 534 -30.57 -18.92 9.30
C ASN A 534 -29.77 -18.15 8.21
N TRP A 535 -28.57 -18.64 7.86
CA TRP A 535 -27.82 -18.23 6.66
C TRP A 535 -28.24 -18.98 5.36
N VAL A 536 -29.47 -19.47 5.26
CA VAL A 536 -29.88 -20.40 4.17
C VAL A 536 -30.81 -19.77 3.09
N LEU A 537 -31.39 -18.59 3.30
CA LEU A 537 -32.38 -18.05 2.33
C LEU A 537 -31.79 -17.29 1.12
N VAL A 538 -30.60 -16.69 1.26
CA VAL A 538 -29.87 -16.09 0.12
C VAL A 538 -29.25 -17.17 -0.78
N LEU A 539 -28.90 -18.32 -0.18
CA LEU A 539 -28.50 -19.52 -0.91
C LEU A 539 -29.65 -20.14 -1.70
N GLN A 540 -30.91 -20.04 -1.24
CA GLN A 540 -32.04 -20.53 -2.04
C GLN A 540 -32.31 -19.67 -3.29
N LEU A 541 -31.95 -18.38 -3.30
CA LEU A 541 -32.02 -17.57 -4.52
C LEU A 541 -30.89 -17.80 -5.50
N LEU A 542 -29.70 -18.12 -4.98
CA LEU A 542 -28.53 -18.40 -5.79
C LEU A 542 -28.45 -19.89 -6.22
N CYS A 543 -29.37 -20.75 -5.74
CA CYS A 543 -29.43 -22.18 -6.05
C CYS A 543 -30.72 -22.64 -6.78
N LEU A 544 -31.55 -21.76 -7.36
CA LEU A 544 -32.64 -22.20 -8.25
C LEU A 544 -32.11 -22.68 -9.61
N ARG A 545 -31.35 -23.78 -9.63
CA ARG A 545 -31.28 -24.69 -10.79
C ARG A 545 -32.26 -25.84 -10.56
N GLY A 546 -33.54 -25.57 -10.76
CA GLY A 546 -34.58 -26.59 -10.83
C GLY A 546 -34.83 -27.00 -12.29
N SER A 547 -34.46 -28.24 -12.61
CA SER A 547 -34.94 -29.09 -13.74
C SER A 547 -34.97 -28.47 -15.16
N TRP A 548 -33.92 -28.70 -15.95
CA TRP A 548 -33.92 -28.63 -17.42
C TRP A 548 -33.28 -29.89 -18.01
N PRO A 549 -33.66 -30.34 -19.23
CA PRO A 549 -33.29 -31.65 -19.77
C PRO A 549 -31.80 -31.72 -20.15
N GLU A 550 -31.20 -32.89 -19.96
CA GLU A 550 -29.80 -33.20 -20.22
C GLU A 550 -29.35 -32.86 -21.65
N THR A 551 -28.32 -32.02 -21.77
CA THR A 551 -27.38 -31.97 -22.92
C THR A 551 -25.95 -31.70 -22.40
N PRO A 552 -24.89 -32.17 -23.08
CA PRO A 552 -23.71 -32.68 -22.37
C PRO A 552 -22.64 -31.63 -22.03
N GLN A 553 -22.17 -31.72 -20.78
CA GLN A 553 -20.86 -31.30 -20.24
C GLN A 553 -20.59 -29.81 -19.93
N LEU A 554 -21.14 -29.36 -18.80
CA LEU A 554 -20.47 -28.48 -17.83
C LEU A 554 -20.53 -29.16 -16.46
N ARG A 555 -19.45 -29.85 -16.05
CA ARG A 555 -19.36 -30.45 -14.71
C ARG A 555 -19.02 -29.37 -13.69
N HIS A 556 -20.03 -28.88 -13.00
CA HIS A 556 -19.88 -28.06 -11.78
C HIS A 556 -19.34 -28.92 -10.61
N PRO A 557 -18.51 -28.36 -9.72
CA PRO A 557 -18.02 -29.07 -8.55
C PRO A 557 -19.17 -29.43 -7.59
N ARG A 558 -19.21 -30.71 -7.19
CA ARG A 558 -20.15 -31.27 -6.21
C ARG A 558 -19.80 -30.77 -4.81
N VAL A 559 -20.77 -30.18 -4.12
CA VAL A 559 -20.73 -30.01 -2.66
C VAL A 559 -21.04 -31.37 -2.02
N VAL A 560 -20.12 -31.85 -1.18
CA VAL A 560 -20.27 -33.04 -0.35
C VAL A 560 -21.30 -32.75 0.76
N GLU A 561 -22.25 -33.66 0.97
CA GLU A 561 -23.25 -33.55 2.04
C GLU A 561 -22.62 -33.58 3.45
N PRO A 562 -23.24 -32.94 4.46
CA PRO A 562 -22.67 -32.83 5.80
C PRO A 562 -23.06 -34.02 6.69
N GLY A 563 -22.06 -34.68 7.27
CA GLY A 563 -22.23 -35.65 8.35
C GLY A 563 -21.39 -35.28 9.56
N VAL A 564 -22.08 -35.07 10.71
CA VAL A 564 -21.61 -35.19 12.10
C VAL A 564 -20.50 -34.18 12.52
N GLY A 565 -20.72 -33.14 13.33
CA GLY A 565 -21.34 -33.15 14.66
C GLY A 565 -20.26 -33.21 15.74
N ALA A 566 -19.66 -32.07 16.11
CA ALA A 566 -18.83 -31.97 17.32
C ALA A 566 -18.86 -30.55 17.92
N THR A 567 -19.44 -30.49 19.12
CA THR A 567 -19.70 -29.36 20.00
C THR A 567 -18.40 -28.84 20.64
N ILE A 568 -18.16 -27.53 20.60
CA ILE A 568 -17.22 -26.86 21.52
C ILE A 568 -17.92 -25.63 22.09
N ALA A 569 -18.05 -25.60 23.41
CA ALA A 569 -18.73 -24.57 24.19
C ALA A 569 -17.93 -23.24 24.23
N PRO A 570 -18.60 -22.07 24.26
CA PRO A 570 -17.94 -20.79 24.44
C PRO A 570 -17.75 -20.45 25.92
N THR A 571 -16.51 -20.23 26.34
CA THR A 571 -16.17 -19.60 27.63
C THR A 571 -16.20 -18.09 27.50
N MET A 572 -16.96 -17.49 28.43
CA MET A 572 -17.21 -16.08 28.68
C MET A 572 -15.94 -15.24 28.86
N ILE A 573 -15.90 -14.04 28.29
CA ILE A 573 -15.13 -12.89 28.82
C ILE A 573 -16.02 -11.64 28.70
N GLU A 574 -16.23 -11.02 29.86
CA GLU A 574 -17.11 -9.88 30.13
C GLU A 574 -16.61 -8.55 29.53
N GLU A 575 -17.58 -7.69 29.23
CA GLU A 575 -17.44 -6.29 28.88
C GLU A 575 -17.08 -5.45 30.12
N GLU A 576 -16.11 -4.53 30.01
CA GLU A 576 -16.10 -3.31 30.81
C GLU A 576 -16.05 -2.09 29.88
N ARG A 577 -17.20 -1.41 29.77
CA ARG A 577 -17.31 -0.02 29.34
C ARG A 577 -17.11 0.86 30.56
N HIS A 578 -16.31 1.91 30.45
CA HIS A 578 -16.50 3.12 31.25
C HIS A 578 -16.47 4.37 30.36
N VAL A 579 -17.49 5.19 30.62
CA VAL A 579 -17.86 6.46 30.02
C VAL A 579 -16.95 7.56 30.57
N MET A 580 -16.51 8.49 29.71
CA MET A 580 -16.36 9.89 30.09
C MET A 580 -16.68 10.80 28.90
N GLU A 581 -17.86 11.39 28.95
CA GLU A 581 -18.22 12.62 28.26
C GLU A 581 -17.92 13.82 29.18
N SER A 582 -17.27 14.85 28.65
CA SER A 582 -17.53 16.29 28.89
C SER A 582 -16.45 17.08 28.13
N SER A 583 -16.78 17.63 26.96
CA SER A 583 -17.10 19.05 26.75
C SER A 583 -15.95 20.00 27.13
N ASP A 584 -15.26 20.54 26.12
CA ASP A 584 -15.01 21.99 26.04
C ASP A 584 -14.69 22.39 24.59
N SER A 585 -15.60 23.19 24.04
CA SER A 585 -15.55 23.79 22.71
C SER A 585 -14.51 24.91 22.67
N ILE A 586 -13.47 24.77 21.86
CA ILE A 586 -12.61 25.89 21.46
C ILE A 586 -13.14 26.45 20.15
N SER A 587 -13.72 27.64 20.21
CA SER A 587 -14.29 28.34 19.04
C SER A 587 -13.21 28.85 18.09
N VAL A 588 -13.34 28.49 16.81
CA VAL A 588 -12.44 28.84 15.69
C VAL A 588 -12.41 30.35 15.34
N GLN A 589 -13.18 31.20 16.03
CA GLN A 589 -13.26 32.64 15.75
C GLN A 589 -12.19 33.51 16.44
N TRP A 590 -11.31 32.95 17.28
CA TRP A 590 -10.24 33.70 17.96
C TRP A 590 -8.88 33.64 17.23
N LEU A 591 -8.68 32.69 16.31
CA LEU A 591 -7.43 32.49 15.56
C LEU A 591 -7.33 33.32 14.27
N GLU A 592 -8.43 33.89 13.76
CA GLU A 592 -8.43 34.64 12.49
C GLU A 592 -8.24 36.16 12.64
N ARG A 593 -8.44 36.74 13.84
CA ARG A 593 -8.30 38.19 14.07
C ARG A 593 -6.93 38.63 14.61
N TYR A 594 -6.10 37.71 15.11
CA TYR A 594 -4.82 38.06 15.73
C TYR A 594 -3.64 38.10 14.73
N THR A 595 -3.78 37.44 13.57
CA THR A 595 -2.67 37.21 12.62
C THR A 595 -2.55 38.29 11.53
N ILE A 596 -3.64 39.01 11.22
CA ILE A 596 -3.65 39.98 10.09
C ILE A 596 -3.22 41.39 10.53
N ASP A 597 -3.57 41.83 11.74
CA ASP A 597 -3.21 43.16 12.24
C ASP A 597 -1.75 43.26 12.72
N HIS A 598 -1.11 42.14 13.06
CA HIS A 598 0.31 42.10 13.43
C HIS A 598 1.22 42.19 12.19
N ILE A 599 0.80 41.61 11.06
CA ILE A 599 1.55 41.63 9.79
C ILE A 599 1.55 43.04 9.17
N LYS A 600 0.42 43.77 9.27
CA LYS A 600 0.31 45.15 8.76
C LYS A 600 1.06 46.19 9.60
N LYS A 601 1.27 45.93 10.91
CA LYS A 601 2.03 46.81 11.81
C LYS A 601 3.55 46.61 11.75
N THR A 602 4.01 45.43 11.32
CA THR A 602 5.44 45.07 11.36
C THR A 602 6.21 45.48 10.10
N PHE A 603 5.53 45.61 8.95
CA PHE A 603 6.16 46.02 7.69
C PHE A 603 5.67 47.40 7.26
N GLY A 604 6.23 48.43 7.89
CA GLY A 604 6.14 49.80 7.43
C GLY A 604 6.90 49.99 6.10
N LEU A 605 6.24 50.67 5.16
CA LEU A 605 6.80 51.43 4.04
C LEU A 605 8.21 51.05 3.57
N CYS A 606 8.31 50.23 2.53
CA CYS A 606 9.36 50.37 1.52
C CYS A 606 8.92 49.74 0.20
N ALA A 607 8.86 50.59 -0.83
CA ALA A 607 8.55 50.25 -2.21
C ALA A 607 9.57 49.26 -2.79
N PHE A 608 9.10 48.22 -3.50
CA PHE A 608 9.91 47.52 -4.48
C PHE A 608 9.11 47.19 -5.74
N SER A 609 9.73 47.51 -6.87
CA SER A 609 9.24 47.32 -8.24
C SER A 609 9.04 45.85 -8.58
N ILE A 610 7.94 45.56 -9.27
CA ILE A 610 7.72 44.28 -9.94
C ILE A 610 8.74 44.18 -11.09
N ARG A 611 9.70 43.27 -10.97
CA ARG A 611 10.40 42.69 -12.12
C ARG A 611 9.74 41.36 -12.45
N GLU A 612 9.53 41.14 -13.74
CA GLU A 612 9.00 39.91 -14.32
C GLU A 612 9.68 38.69 -13.71
N VAL A 613 8.88 37.84 -13.08
CA VAL A 613 9.31 36.52 -12.68
C VAL A 613 9.25 35.66 -13.94
N GLU A 614 10.42 35.40 -14.54
CA GLU A 614 10.61 34.21 -15.35
C GLU A 614 10.11 33.03 -14.53
N VAL A 615 9.03 32.43 -15.00
CA VAL A 615 8.46 31.20 -14.48
C VAL A 615 9.58 30.17 -14.48
N PHE A 616 10.03 29.80 -13.27
CA PHE A 616 10.87 28.62 -13.03
C PHE A 616 10.12 27.37 -13.53
N ARG A 617 10.19 27.14 -14.84
CA ARG A 617 9.82 25.90 -15.49
C ARG A 617 10.99 24.92 -15.30
N VAL A 618 10.65 23.74 -14.80
CA VAL A 618 11.47 22.51 -14.78
C VAL A 618 12.55 22.45 -13.70
N ASN A 619 12.24 21.78 -12.57
CA ASN A 619 13.10 20.78 -11.86
C ASN A 619 12.67 20.41 -10.42
N ILE A 620 11.39 20.53 -10.04
CA ILE A 620 10.94 20.13 -8.67
C ILE A 620 10.50 18.65 -8.58
N TYR A 621 10.47 17.91 -9.69
CA TYR A 621 10.21 16.46 -9.71
C TYR A 621 11.42 15.68 -10.23
N ARG A 622 12.52 15.74 -9.49
CA ARG A 622 13.51 14.65 -9.47
C ARG A 622 13.36 13.93 -8.14
N PHE A 623 12.53 12.90 -8.10
CA PHE A 623 12.77 11.83 -7.13
C PHE A 623 14.10 11.19 -7.54
N GLN A 624 15.06 11.19 -6.62
CA GLN A 624 16.33 10.50 -6.80
C GLN A 624 16.06 8.98 -6.91
N PRO A 625 16.86 8.25 -7.70
CA PRO A 625 16.57 6.87 -8.10
C PRO A 625 16.50 5.91 -6.90
N ILE A 626 15.46 5.06 -6.80
CA ILE A 626 15.50 3.91 -5.89
C ILE A 626 16.11 2.73 -6.65
N THR A 627 17.37 2.51 -6.33
CA THR A 627 18.11 1.27 -6.56
C THR A 627 17.46 0.14 -5.73
N PRO A 628 17.59 -1.14 -6.14
CA PRO A 628 16.88 -2.27 -5.53
C PRO A 628 16.93 -2.19 -4.01
N VAL A 629 15.78 -2.26 -3.31
CA VAL A 629 15.62 -1.92 -1.87
C VAL A 629 16.87 -2.35 -1.10
N SER A 630 17.82 -1.43 -0.98
CA SER A 630 19.04 -1.69 -0.26
C SER A 630 18.62 -1.57 1.18
N LEU A 631 18.79 -2.66 1.93
CA LEU A 631 18.59 -2.63 3.38
C LEU A 631 19.31 -1.38 3.90
N ARG A 632 18.62 -0.55 4.71
CA ARG A 632 19.23 0.65 5.26
C ARG A 632 20.55 0.27 5.94
N THR A 633 21.59 1.03 5.64
CA THR A 633 22.96 0.72 6.02
C THR A 633 23.34 1.41 7.32
N ILE A 634 23.96 0.69 8.25
CA ILE A 634 24.45 1.26 9.50
C ILE A 634 25.85 0.77 9.84
N LEU A 635 26.77 1.71 10.10
CA LEU A 635 28.09 1.42 10.66
C LEU A 635 28.04 1.59 12.19
N ILE A 636 28.43 0.56 12.94
CA ILE A 636 28.44 0.58 14.41
C ILE A 636 29.88 0.40 14.91
N THR A 637 30.39 1.37 15.66
CA THR A 637 31.77 1.31 16.19
C THR A 637 31.86 0.57 17.53
N GLY A 638 32.98 -0.13 17.76
CA GLY A 638 33.23 -0.81 19.04
C GLY A 638 32.40 -2.09 19.21
N CYS A 639 32.41 -2.96 18.20
CA CYS A 639 31.61 -4.19 18.13
C CYS A 639 32.36 -5.47 18.56
N SER A 640 33.36 -5.37 19.44
CA SER A 640 34.04 -6.56 19.97
C SER A 640 33.07 -7.50 20.71
N ASP A 641 33.35 -8.80 20.73
CA ASP A 641 32.47 -9.82 21.32
C ASP A 641 32.13 -9.50 22.79
N GLY A 642 30.83 -9.46 23.11
CA GLY A 642 30.34 -9.13 24.46
C GLY A 642 30.18 -7.62 24.73
N SER A 643 30.56 -6.77 23.78
CA SER A 643 30.30 -5.32 23.85
C SER A 643 28.84 -4.99 23.57
N LEU A 644 28.41 -3.80 24.00
CA LEU A 644 27.13 -3.21 23.63
C LEU A 644 26.98 -3.06 22.11
N GLY A 645 28.07 -2.68 21.42
CA GLY A 645 28.08 -2.55 19.96
C GLY A 645 27.77 -3.87 19.26
N SER A 646 28.36 -4.97 19.73
CA SER A 646 28.10 -6.31 19.16
C SER A 646 26.64 -6.76 19.38
N ALA A 647 26.07 -6.51 20.55
CA ALA A 647 24.68 -6.83 20.85
C ALA A 647 23.71 -5.98 20.01
N LEU A 648 24.02 -4.69 19.84
CA LEU A 648 23.23 -3.77 19.02
C LEU A 648 23.33 -4.10 17.54
N ALA A 649 24.50 -4.52 17.04
CA ALA A 649 24.66 -4.95 15.66
C ALA A 649 23.75 -6.14 15.31
N LEU A 650 23.66 -7.13 16.21
CA LEU A 650 22.74 -8.25 16.06
C LEU A 650 21.28 -7.80 16.11
N ALA A 651 20.92 -6.94 17.07
CA ALA A 651 19.54 -6.44 17.19
C ALA A 651 19.11 -5.58 15.99
N MET A 652 20.00 -4.76 15.43
CA MET A 652 19.72 -3.94 14.24
C MET A 652 19.55 -4.80 12.98
N LYS A 653 20.33 -5.90 12.86
CA LYS A 653 20.14 -6.90 11.81
C LYS A 653 18.73 -7.51 11.87
N ASP A 654 18.26 -7.88 13.06
CA ASP A 654 16.91 -8.44 13.26
C ASP A 654 15.80 -7.43 12.89
N HIS A 655 16.11 -6.13 12.91
CA HIS A 655 15.22 -5.04 12.47
C HIS A 655 15.38 -4.68 10.98
N GLY A 656 16.07 -5.51 10.19
CA GLY A 656 16.16 -5.34 8.73
C GLY A 656 17.19 -4.32 8.25
N TRP A 657 18.20 -3.99 9.07
CA TRP A 657 19.33 -3.17 8.64
C TRP A 657 20.47 -4.02 8.07
N ARG A 658 21.19 -3.50 7.06
CA ARG A 658 22.50 -4.01 6.69
C ARG A 658 23.53 -3.36 7.60
N VAL A 659 24.09 -4.16 8.50
CA VAL A 659 24.94 -3.68 9.58
C VAL A 659 26.41 -3.95 9.26
N PHE A 660 27.23 -2.91 9.38
CA PHE A 660 28.68 -2.97 9.33
C PHE A 660 29.23 -2.83 10.77
N PRO A 661 29.42 -3.92 11.52
CA PRO A 661 30.08 -3.85 12.82
C PRO A 661 31.57 -3.58 12.64
N SER A 662 32.13 -2.63 13.41
CA SER A 662 33.56 -2.31 13.33
C SER A 662 34.33 -2.48 14.63
N GLY A 663 35.61 -2.77 14.51
CA GLY A 663 36.55 -2.81 15.62
C GLY A 663 38.00 -2.96 15.16
N ARG A 664 38.93 -2.68 16.07
CA ARG A 664 40.39 -2.68 15.81
C ARG A 664 40.96 -4.05 15.44
N ASN A 665 40.32 -5.13 15.90
CA ASN A 665 40.79 -6.49 15.70
C ASN A 665 39.61 -7.35 15.27
N LEU A 666 39.58 -7.73 13.99
CA LEU A 666 38.52 -8.54 13.40
C LEU A 666 38.35 -9.92 14.07
N ALA A 667 39.40 -10.47 14.68
CA ALA A 667 39.29 -11.74 15.40
C ALA A 667 38.38 -11.65 16.64
N LYS A 668 38.18 -10.43 17.18
CA LYS A 668 37.26 -10.17 18.29
C LYS A 668 35.85 -9.83 17.84
N LEU A 669 35.51 -9.98 16.57
CA LEU A 669 34.16 -9.77 16.01
C LEU A 669 33.53 -11.12 15.60
N SER A 670 33.90 -12.20 16.29
CA SER A 670 33.54 -13.56 15.88
C SER A 670 32.02 -13.77 15.89
N LYS A 671 31.30 -13.30 16.90
CA LYS A 671 29.85 -13.50 17.03
C LYS A 671 29.04 -12.80 15.95
N VAL A 672 29.42 -11.58 15.61
CA VAL A 672 28.75 -10.81 14.55
C VAL A 672 29.10 -11.35 13.16
N LYS A 673 30.33 -11.87 12.98
CA LYS A 673 30.75 -12.57 11.76
C LYS A 673 30.02 -13.90 11.57
N GLU A 674 29.85 -14.69 12.63
CA GLU A 674 29.05 -15.93 12.62
C GLU A 674 27.58 -15.65 12.28
N ALA A 675 27.06 -14.50 12.71
CA ALA A 675 25.75 -14.02 12.30
C ALA A 675 25.70 -13.51 10.85
N GLY A 676 26.77 -13.62 10.06
CA GLY A 676 26.81 -13.23 8.65
C GLY A 676 26.90 -11.72 8.41
N LEU A 677 27.39 -10.93 9.37
CA LEU A 677 27.60 -9.49 9.20
C LEU A 677 29.00 -9.17 8.64
N GLU A 678 29.05 -8.17 7.76
CA GLU A 678 30.27 -7.69 7.11
C GLU A 678 31.08 -6.81 8.08
N CYS A 679 32.13 -7.38 8.67
CA CYS A 679 32.93 -6.72 9.71
C CYS A 679 33.98 -5.77 9.11
N ILE A 680 34.08 -4.56 9.66
CA ILE A 680 35.02 -3.51 9.22
C ILE A 680 36.15 -3.34 10.24
N GLU A 681 37.40 -3.44 9.79
CA GLU A 681 38.54 -3.12 10.64
C GLU A 681 38.65 -1.60 10.77
N MET A 682 38.54 -1.07 11.99
CA MET A 682 38.66 0.37 12.24
C MET A 682 39.14 0.65 13.66
N ASP A 683 40.24 1.40 13.76
CA ASP A 683 40.64 2.12 14.95
C ASP A 683 40.16 3.57 14.89
N VAL A 684 39.17 3.89 15.72
CA VAL A 684 38.57 5.22 15.79
C VAL A 684 39.54 6.31 16.28
N GLY A 685 40.69 5.92 16.84
CA GLY A 685 41.77 6.84 17.25
C GLY A 685 42.78 7.17 16.14
N SER A 686 42.73 6.50 14.98
CA SER A 686 43.68 6.67 13.88
C SER A 686 43.01 7.23 12.64
N ASP A 687 43.47 8.39 12.16
CA ASP A 687 42.94 9.02 10.95
C ASP A 687 43.10 8.13 9.72
N ASP A 688 44.24 7.43 9.60
CA ASP A 688 44.51 6.49 8.51
C ASP A 688 43.56 5.29 8.55
N SER A 689 43.32 4.72 9.74
CA SER A 689 42.41 3.59 9.91
C SER A 689 40.97 3.98 9.62
N VAL A 690 40.52 5.15 10.09
CA VAL A 690 39.18 5.67 9.79
C VAL A 690 39.02 5.94 8.29
N SER A 691 40.03 6.51 7.64
CA SER A 691 40.01 6.77 6.19
C SER A 691 39.92 5.47 5.38
N ALA A 692 40.67 4.44 5.78
CA ALA A 692 40.59 3.11 5.16
C ALA A 692 39.20 2.47 5.35
N ALA A 693 38.59 2.64 6.52
CA ALA A 693 37.24 2.16 6.79
C ALA A 693 36.18 2.90 5.96
N VAL A 694 36.33 4.22 5.74
CA VAL A 694 35.46 4.99 4.84
C VAL A 694 35.49 4.42 3.42
N GLU A 695 36.68 4.19 2.86
CA GLU A 695 36.79 3.63 1.51
C GLU A 695 36.23 2.22 1.43
N THR A 696 36.43 1.39 2.46
CA THR A 696 35.83 0.05 2.53
C THR A 696 34.30 0.11 2.55
N VAL A 697 33.71 0.90 3.43
CA VAL A 697 32.24 1.06 3.53
C VAL A 697 31.67 1.66 2.24
N LYS A 698 32.34 2.65 1.67
CA LYS A 698 31.96 3.27 0.38
C LYS A 698 31.92 2.24 -0.75
N GLN A 699 32.89 1.33 -0.83
CA GLN A 699 32.88 0.24 -1.81
C GLN A 699 31.71 -0.72 -1.57
N LEU A 700 31.47 -1.12 -0.31
CA LEU A 700 30.42 -2.07 0.05
C LEU A 700 29.00 -1.54 -0.16
N THR A 701 28.82 -0.23 -0.07
CA THR A 701 27.50 0.45 -0.10
C THR A 701 27.17 1.14 -1.43
N GLY A 702 28.12 1.19 -2.37
CA GLY A 702 27.97 2.03 -3.58
C GLY A 702 28.11 3.53 -3.29
N GLY A 703 28.67 3.90 -2.14
CA GLY A 703 29.06 5.26 -1.80
C GLY A 703 28.03 6.08 -1.00
N SER A 704 27.13 5.43 -0.27
CA SER A 704 26.16 6.07 0.63
C SER A 704 26.06 5.32 1.96
N LEU A 705 25.74 6.01 3.05
CA LEU A 705 25.53 5.39 4.36
C LEU A 705 24.29 6.01 5.02
N ASP A 706 23.38 5.21 5.59
CA ASP A 706 22.13 5.72 6.18
C ASP A 706 22.26 6.04 7.67
N ALA A 707 23.15 5.36 8.39
CA ALA A 707 23.38 5.64 9.80
C ALA A 707 24.84 5.40 10.23
N LEU A 708 25.34 6.29 11.08
CA LEU A 708 26.60 6.13 11.81
C LEU A 708 26.31 6.08 13.30
N LEU A 709 26.69 4.98 13.97
CA LEU A 709 26.56 4.84 15.41
C LEU A 709 27.94 4.78 16.08
N ASN A 710 28.30 5.88 16.74
CA ASN A 710 29.51 5.98 17.53
C ASN A 710 29.29 5.37 18.91
N ASN A 711 29.60 4.07 19.04
CA ASN A 711 29.50 3.32 20.29
C ASN A 711 30.87 3.02 20.93
N ALA A 712 31.96 3.05 20.16
CA ALA A 712 33.30 2.92 20.71
C ALA A 712 33.52 3.91 21.85
N GLY A 713 34.05 3.41 22.96
CA GLY A 713 34.23 4.18 24.18
C GLY A 713 34.81 3.32 25.28
N SER A 714 35.37 3.96 26.29
CA SER A 714 35.88 3.31 27.50
C SER A 714 35.39 4.03 28.75
N GLY A 715 35.44 3.32 29.88
CA GLY A 715 35.25 3.88 31.20
C GLY A 715 36.58 4.21 31.86
N TYR A 716 36.56 5.10 32.85
CA TYR A 716 37.65 5.27 33.78
C TYR A 716 37.08 5.68 35.14
N SER A 717 37.27 4.80 36.12
CA SER A 717 36.80 4.99 37.49
C SER A 717 37.99 5.23 38.41
N MET A 718 38.08 6.42 38.99
CA MET A 718 39.08 6.81 39.99
C MET A 718 38.60 8.10 40.68
N PRO A 719 38.85 8.31 41.99
CA PRO A 719 38.64 9.62 42.58
C PRO A 719 39.38 10.70 41.80
N LEU A 720 38.75 11.85 41.57
CA LEU A 720 39.34 12.96 40.79
C LEU A 720 40.70 13.43 41.35
N LEU A 721 40.97 13.20 42.63
CA LEU A 721 42.25 13.50 43.25
C LEU A 721 43.39 12.53 42.86
N HIS A 722 43.05 11.40 42.23
CA HIS A 722 43.96 10.31 41.88
C HIS A 722 43.88 9.91 40.39
N VAL A 723 43.12 10.64 39.57
CA VAL A 723 43.06 10.35 38.14
C VAL A 723 44.43 10.53 37.50
N ASP A 724 44.82 9.58 36.69
CA ASP A 724 45.94 9.70 35.78
C ASP A 724 45.53 10.62 34.63
N ILE A 725 46.25 11.74 34.48
CA ILE A 725 45.95 12.75 33.45
C ILE A 725 46.16 12.19 32.05
N ALA A 726 47.18 11.36 31.82
CA ALA A 726 47.42 10.76 30.51
C ALA A 726 46.31 9.77 30.15
N LYS A 727 45.83 8.96 31.11
CA LYS A 727 44.65 8.10 30.89
C LYS A 727 43.39 8.91 30.64
N SER A 728 43.24 10.05 31.32
CA SER A 728 42.12 10.97 31.11
C SER A 728 42.16 11.60 29.72
N HIS A 729 43.34 11.97 29.21
CA HIS A 729 43.48 12.41 27.81
C HIS A 729 43.10 11.31 26.83
N GLY A 730 43.57 10.07 27.05
CA GLY A 730 43.18 8.92 26.22
C GLY A 730 41.68 8.62 26.26
N LEU A 731 41.03 8.85 27.41
CA LEU A 731 39.58 8.73 27.57
C LEU A 731 38.83 9.78 26.76
N PHE A 732 39.27 11.05 26.77
CA PHE A 732 38.68 12.11 25.95
C PHE A 732 38.95 11.88 24.46
N GLU A 733 40.14 11.38 24.12
CA GLU A 733 40.46 10.95 22.77
C GLU A 733 39.44 9.93 22.24
N LEU A 734 39.14 8.91 23.03
CA LEU A 734 38.22 7.84 22.62
C LEU A 734 36.73 8.18 22.78
N ASN A 735 36.33 8.96 23.79
CA ASN A 735 34.91 9.24 24.04
C ASN A 735 34.42 10.53 23.37
N VAL A 736 35.32 11.41 22.91
CA VAL A 736 34.99 12.75 22.39
C VAL A 736 35.61 12.98 21.01
N PHE A 737 36.95 12.97 20.91
CA PHE A 737 37.62 13.31 19.66
C PHE A 737 37.41 12.26 18.57
N SER A 738 37.33 10.98 18.93
CA SER A 738 37.00 9.93 17.97
C SER A 738 35.61 10.08 17.36
N ILE A 739 34.63 10.61 18.11
CA ILE A 739 33.29 10.91 17.58
C ILE A 739 33.41 11.97 16.49
N ILE A 740 34.15 13.05 16.77
CA ILE A 740 34.38 14.13 15.81
C ILE A 740 35.08 13.57 14.56
N ARG A 741 36.19 12.84 14.74
CA ARG A 741 36.98 12.25 13.66
C ARG A 741 36.15 11.32 12.77
N VAL A 742 35.46 10.35 13.35
CA VAL A 742 34.65 9.39 12.60
C VAL A 742 33.47 10.10 11.93
N THR A 743 32.80 11.01 12.62
CA THR A 743 31.71 11.80 12.02
C THR A 743 32.21 12.65 10.84
N GLN A 744 33.33 13.36 10.98
CA GLN A 744 33.93 14.15 9.89
C GLN A 744 34.29 13.28 8.69
N ALA A 745 34.85 12.09 8.92
CA ALA A 745 35.26 11.18 7.84
C ALA A 745 34.03 10.60 7.09
N PHE A 746 32.99 10.19 7.81
CA PHE A 746 31.81 9.52 7.24
C PHE A 746 30.70 10.49 6.78
N VAL A 747 30.76 11.78 7.12
CA VAL A 747 29.71 12.76 6.75
C VAL A 747 29.48 12.81 5.24
N SER A 748 30.53 12.62 4.45
CA SER A 748 30.45 12.61 2.98
C SER A 748 29.59 11.46 2.43
N LEU A 749 29.51 10.33 3.14
CA LEU A 749 28.63 9.20 2.79
C LEU A 749 27.21 9.40 3.34
N LEU A 750 27.08 9.99 4.54
CA LEU A 750 25.79 10.28 5.18
C LEU A 750 24.99 11.34 4.41
N LEU A 751 25.65 12.37 3.89
CA LEU A 751 25.05 13.41 3.04
C LEU A 751 24.43 12.84 1.75
N LYS A 752 24.80 11.62 1.35
CA LYS A 752 24.30 10.94 0.16
C LYS A 752 23.15 9.96 0.47
N SER A 753 22.74 9.81 1.73
CA SER A 753 21.60 8.95 2.07
C SER A 753 20.29 9.51 1.49
N THR A 754 19.50 8.65 0.87
CA THR A 754 18.16 8.97 0.34
C THR A 754 17.04 8.74 1.36
N HIS A 755 17.36 8.22 2.55
CA HIS A 755 16.39 7.80 3.57
C HIS A 755 16.27 8.75 4.77
N GLY A 756 17.08 9.83 4.78
CA GLY A 756 17.32 10.66 5.95
C GLY A 756 18.36 10.02 6.86
N ALA A 757 19.56 10.59 6.92
CA ALA A 757 20.70 9.98 7.60
C ALA A 757 20.65 10.19 9.13
N LEU A 758 21.18 9.24 9.89
CA LEU A 758 21.29 9.29 11.34
C LEU A 758 22.75 9.35 11.80
N ILE A 759 23.05 10.21 12.75
CA ILE A 759 24.27 10.14 13.57
C ILE A 759 23.83 9.83 14.99
N ILE A 760 24.21 8.69 15.52
CA ILE A 760 23.86 8.26 16.87
C ILE A 760 25.12 8.20 17.70
N ASN A 761 25.18 9.00 18.75
CA ASN A 761 26.31 8.98 19.68
C ASN A 761 25.86 8.29 20.97
N ASN A 762 26.51 7.16 21.30
CA ASN A 762 26.25 6.45 22.54
C ASN A 762 26.94 7.20 23.70
N THR A 763 26.16 8.07 24.34
CA THR A 763 26.57 8.83 25.50
C THR A 763 26.25 8.05 26.78
N SER A 764 26.25 8.71 27.94
CA SER A 764 25.96 8.07 29.21
C SER A 764 24.97 8.91 30.00
N ALA A 765 24.03 8.26 30.67
CA ALA A 765 23.17 8.91 31.65
C ALA A 765 23.99 9.59 32.78
N SER A 766 25.19 9.09 33.10
CA SER A 766 26.10 9.72 34.07
C SER A 766 26.70 11.04 33.59
N GLY A 767 26.62 11.35 32.29
CA GLY A 767 27.02 12.65 31.72
C GLY A 767 25.97 13.74 31.90
N LEU A 768 24.80 13.45 32.47
CA LEU A 768 23.78 14.45 32.76
C LEU A 768 24.08 15.18 34.07
N LEU A 769 23.78 16.48 34.09
CA LEU A 769 23.86 17.27 35.32
C LEU A 769 22.94 16.67 36.39
N GLY A 770 23.50 16.47 37.60
CA GLY A 770 22.77 15.88 38.74
C GLY A 770 22.69 14.35 38.74
N ALA A 771 23.22 13.66 37.73
CA ALA A 771 23.23 12.19 37.63
C ALA A 771 24.65 11.57 37.61
N GLY A 772 25.67 12.36 37.94
CA GLY A 772 27.05 11.90 37.99
C GLY A 772 27.27 10.85 39.09
N ILE A 773 27.92 9.74 38.74
CA ILE A 773 28.27 8.68 39.70
C ILE A 773 29.65 9.01 40.29
N PRO A 774 29.84 8.91 41.62
CA PRO A 774 31.14 9.16 42.24
C PRO A 774 32.24 8.32 41.61
N PHE A 775 33.45 8.88 41.57
CA PHE A 775 34.65 8.26 40.98
C PHE A 775 34.60 8.03 39.46
N GLN A 776 33.50 8.32 38.78
CA GLN A 776 33.44 8.32 37.31
C GLN A 776 33.59 9.73 36.73
N GLY A 777 34.20 10.67 37.46
CA GLY A 777 34.19 12.10 37.12
C GLY A 777 34.74 12.43 35.74
N THR A 778 35.91 11.87 35.38
CA THR A 778 36.52 12.08 34.04
C THR A 778 35.73 11.38 32.93
N TYR A 779 35.18 10.20 33.20
CA TYR A 779 34.29 9.49 32.27
C TYR A 779 32.98 10.26 32.02
N ALA A 780 32.29 10.65 33.09
CA ALA A 780 31.06 11.44 33.05
C ALA A 780 31.28 12.76 32.29
N ALA A 781 32.39 13.46 32.56
CA ALA A 781 32.76 14.67 31.83
C ALA A 781 32.97 14.40 30.33
N SER A 782 33.66 13.33 29.96
CA SER A 782 33.84 12.96 28.54
C SER A 782 32.51 12.64 27.84
N LYS A 783 31.57 11.95 28.52
CA LYS A 783 30.26 11.63 27.96
C LYS A 783 29.30 12.82 27.95
N ALA A 784 29.44 13.76 28.88
CA ALA A 784 28.76 15.05 28.85
C ALA A 784 29.23 15.90 27.65
N ALA A 785 30.54 15.94 27.41
CA ALA A 785 31.11 16.60 26.22
C ALA A 785 30.57 15.97 24.93
N ALA A 786 30.55 14.63 24.83
CA ALA A 786 29.93 13.93 23.70
C ALA A 786 28.43 14.26 23.52
N ALA A 787 27.68 14.38 24.62
CA ALA A 787 26.27 14.76 24.57
C ALA A 787 26.07 16.19 24.06
N SER A 788 26.90 17.12 24.52
CA SER A 788 26.92 18.50 24.05
C SER A 788 27.29 18.60 22.56
N LEU A 789 28.29 17.85 22.11
CA LEU A 789 28.65 17.78 20.68
C LEU A 789 27.48 17.28 19.83
N THR A 790 26.75 16.29 20.32
CA THR A 790 25.58 15.73 19.62
C THR A 790 24.45 16.76 19.49
N GLU A 791 24.25 17.62 20.50
CA GLU A 791 23.29 18.73 20.40
C GLU A 791 23.71 19.77 19.36
N SER A 792 25.00 20.10 19.25
CA SER A 792 25.51 20.96 18.19
C SER A 792 25.27 20.33 16.81
N LEU A 793 25.66 19.06 16.62
CA LEU A 793 25.44 18.32 15.38
C LEU A 793 23.95 18.26 14.99
N ARG A 794 23.05 18.16 15.97
CA ARG A 794 21.59 18.14 15.73
C ARG A 794 21.10 19.42 15.06
N VAL A 795 21.68 20.57 15.42
CA VAL A 795 21.31 21.87 14.85
C VAL A 795 22.06 22.12 13.56
N GLU A 796 23.38 21.90 13.55
CA GLU A 796 24.26 22.17 12.42
C GLU A 796 23.92 21.29 11.20
N LEU A 797 23.57 20.02 11.41
CA LEU A 797 23.34 19.08 10.31
C LEU A 797 21.87 18.92 9.90
N ALA A 798 20.93 19.50 10.65
CA ALA A 798 19.50 19.44 10.33
C ALA A 798 19.13 19.99 8.94
N PRO A 799 19.69 21.12 8.46
CA PRO A 799 19.41 21.64 7.11
C PRO A 799 19.84 20.67 5.99
N PHE A 800 20.79 19.78 6.27
CA PHE A 800 21.28 18.77 5.33
C PHE A 800 20.57 17.43 5.44
N GLY A 801 19.48 17.35 6.22
CA GLY A 801 18.69 16.13 6.37
C GLY A 801 19.34 15.05 7.23
N ILE A 802 20.38 15.37 8.00
CA ILE A 802 21.03 14.45 8.95
C ILE A 802 20.50 14.72 10.36
N ARG A 803 20.05 13.67 11.03
CA ARG A 803 19.53 13.72 12.39
C ARG A 803 20.56 13.19 13.38
N ALA A 804 21.06 14.05 14.26
CA ALA A 804 21.89 13.62 15.39
C ALA A 804 21.01 13.18 16.58
N ILE A 805 21.34 12.05 17.18
CA ILE A 805 20.61 11.42 18.29
C ILE A 805 21.57 11.18 19.46
N ASN A 806 21.16 11.65 20.63
CA ASN A 806 21.80 11.39 21.90
C ASN A 806 21.23 10.08 22.50
N LEU A 807 22.03 9.02 22.51
CA LEU A 807 21.70 7.75 23.15
C LEU A 807 22.31 7.72 24.56
N PHE A 808 21.53 8.12 25.56
CA PHE A 808 21.91 8.07 26.97
C PHE A 808 21.78 6.65 27.52
N THR A 809 22.91 5.95 27.54
CA THR A 809 22.97 4.59 28.11
C THR A 809 23.19 4.65 29.62
N GLY A 810 22.34 3.94 30.37
CA GLY A 810 22.50 3.69 31.79
C GLY A 810 23.29 2.41 32.08
N GLY A 811 23.22 1.88 33.30
CA GLY A 811 23.95 0.67 33.67
C GLY A 811 23.51 -0.56 32.88
N VAL A 812 24.43 -1.27 32.22
CA VAL A 812 24.16 -2.50 31.46
C VAL A 812 25.21 -3.55 31.79
N LYS A 813 24.80 -4.81 31.98
CA LYS A 813 25.72 -5.94 32.18
C LYS A 813 26.45 -6.21 30.86
N SER A 814 27.72 -5.83 30.80
CA SER A 814 28.55 -5.92 29.60
C SER A 814 30.03 -6.09 29.99
N THR A 815 30.89 -6.38 29.02
CA THR A 815 32.35 -6.48 29.20
C THR A 815 33.03 -5.12 29.36
N PHE A 816 32.28 -4.05 29.60
CA PHE A 816 32.77 -2.67 29.65
C PHE A 816 33.84 -2.46 30.75
N HIS A 817 33.66 -3.07 31.92
CA HIS A 817 34.64 -3.04 33.02
C HIS A 817 35.67 -4.18 32.95
N ASN A 818 35.34 -5.29 32.28
CA ASN A 818 36.19 -6.50 32.23
C ASN A 818 37.51 -6.33 31.45
N ASN A 819 37.64 -5.27 30.65
CA ASN A 819 38.82 -5.02 29.80
C ASN A 819 39.78 -3.97 30.39
N SER A 820 39.53 -3.52 31.62
CA SER A 820 40.43 -2.63 32.39
C SER A 820 40.89 -3.37 33.65
N PRO A 821 42.14 -3.16 34.11
CA PRO A 821 42.56 -3.69 35.41
C PRO A 821 41.66 -3.16 36.52
N ASP A 822 41.47 -3.96 37.57
CA ASP A 822 40.69 -3.55 38.73
C ASP A 822 41.21 -2.21 39.27
N ALA A 823 40.28 -1.30 39.52
CA ALA A 823 40.60 0.02 39.98
C ALA A 823 40.98 -0.05 41.46
N GLU A 824 42.27 0.07 41.75
CA GLU A 824 42.82 0.10 43.11
C GLU A 824 43.14 1.54 43.53
N LEU A 825 42.81 1.89 44.78
CA LEU A 825 43.18 3.17 45.36
C LEU A 825 44.69 3.20 45.69
N PRO A 826 45.37 4.35 45.48
CA PRO A 826 46.73 4.54 45.97
C PRO A 826 46.84 4.28 47.48
N LYS A 827 47.97 3.75 47.93
CA LYS A 827 48.18 3.38 49.35
C LYS A 827 48.01 4.57 50.31
N ASP A 828 48.28 5.78 49.86
CA ASP A 828 48.19 7.05 50.58
C ASP A 828 46.86 7.80 50.35
N SER A 829 45.90 7.19 49.67
CA SER A 829 44.59 7.80 49.38
C SER A 829 43.80 8.12 50.66
N ILE A 830 43.24 9.33 50.72
CA ILE A 830 42.31 9.75 51.79
C ILE A 830 41.02 8.91 51.81
N TYR A 831 40.73 8.20 50.72
CA TYR A 831 39.54 7.36 50.57
C TYR A 831 39.73 5.96 51.15
N ASN A 832 40.95 5.58 51.57
CA ASN A 832 41.25 4.24 52.08
C ASN A 832 40.46 3.86 53.36
N VAL A 833 39.91 4.84 54.08
CA VAL A 833 39.00 4.62 55.21
C VAL A 833 37.81 3.74 54.80
N ALA A 834 37.30 3.89 53.57
CA ALA A 834 36.22 3.07 53.00
C ALA A 834 36.68 2.29 51.76
N LYS A 835 37.94 1.86 51.74
CA LYS A 835 38.59 1.19 50.59
C LYS A 835 37.71 0.17 49.89
N GLU A 836 37.24 -0.84 50.61
CA GLU A 836 36.44 -1.95 50.02
C GLU A 836 35.16 -1.47 49.34
N ALA A 837 34.41 -0.56 49.97
CA ALA A 837 33.15 -0.05 49.41
C ALA A 837 33.39 0.81 48.17
N ILE A 838 34.46 1.62 48.19
CA ILE A 838 34.84 2.51 47.10
C ILE A 838 35.40 1.74 45.91
N GLU A 839 36.34 0.82 46.14
CA GLU A 839 36.90 -0.04 45.08
C GLU A 839 35.82 -0.95 44.47
N SER A 840 34.89 -1.46 45.27
CA SER A 840 33.73 -2.22 44.76
C SER A 840 32.87 -1.39 43.79
N SER A 841 32.57 -0.13 44.15
CA SER A 841 31.85 0.81 43.29
C SER A 841 32.65 1.16 42.03
N MET A 842 33.95 1.45 42.16
CA MET A 842 34.85 1.77 41.04
C MET A 842 34.93 0.63 40.01
N ASN A 843 34.81 -0.62 40.47
CA ASN A 843 34.79 -1.83 39.63
C ASN A 843 33.39 -2.18 39.09
N GLY A 844 32.41 -1.28 39.22
CA GLY A 844 31.09 -1.41 38.59
C GLY A 844 30.07 -2.20 39.40
N ASN A 845 30.24 -2.30 40.72
CA ASN A 845 29.26 -2.86 41.66
C ASN A 845 28.52 -1.76 42.44
N GLU A 846 27.92 -0.81 41.73
CA GLU A 846 27.16 0.28 42.35
C GLU A 846 25.92 -0.25 43.08
N ALA A 847 25.79 0.07 44.37
CA ALA A 847 24.74 -0.46 45.24
C ALA A 847 23.33 -0.04 44.78
N GLY A 848 22.44 -1.02 44.57
CA GLY A 848 21.04 -0.77 44.25
C GLY A 848 20.72 -0.46 42.77
N MET A 849 21.71 -0.52 41.87
CA MET A 849 21.47 -0.33 40.43
C MET A 849 21.09 -1.63 39.72
N ASN A 850 19.86 -1.71 39.19
CA ASN A 850 19.46 -2.83 38.34
C ASN A 850 19.98 -2.65 36.91
N LYS A 851 20.82 -3.57 36.44
CA LYS A 851 21.45 -3.53 35.11
C LYS A 851 20.84 -4.62 34.22
N PRO A 852 20.07 -4.28 33.16
CA PRO A 852 19.67 -5.26 32.15
C PRO A 852 20.91 -5.85 31.44
N ASP A 853 20.74 -7.01 30.81
CA ASP A 853 21.76 -7.56 29.93
C ASP A 853 21.88 -6.77 28.62
N ALA A 854 23.03 -6.92 27.95
CA ALA A 854 23.33 -6.21 26.71
C ALA A 854 22.33 -6.49 25.59
N THR A 855 21.75 -7.69 25.50
CA THR A 855 20.76 -8.04 24.46
C THR A 855 19.43 -7.35 24.71
N THR A 856 18.96 -7.32 25.95
CA THR A 856 17.73 -6.59 26.33
C THR A 856 17.87 -5.10 26.04
N TRP A 857 18.99 -4.48 26.43
CA TRP A 857 19.27 -3.08 26.08
C TRP A 857 19.31 -2.87 24.56
N ALA A 858 20.02 -3.73 23.83
CA ALA A 858 20.17 -3.63 22.38
C ALA A 858 18.83 -3.72 21.64
N LYS A 859 17.94 -4.63 22.03
CA LYS A 859 16.59 -4.75 21.45
C LYS A 859 15.76 -3.50 21.65
N GLN A 860 15.83 -2.88 22.84
CA GLN A 860 15.11 -1.64 23.12
C GLN A 860 15.65 -0.48 22.29
N VAL A 861 16.98 -0.32 22.22
CA VAL A 861 17.63 0.72 21.40
C VAL A 861 17.34 0.53 19.91
N ALA A 862 17.43 -0.71 19.40
CA ALA A 862 17.11 -1.02 18.00
C ALA A 862 15.64 -0.70 17.67
N GLY A 863 14.71 -1.00 18.58
CA GLY A 863 13.31 -0.63 18.44
C GLY A 863 13.09 0.89 18.37
N ASP A 864 13.81 1.68 19.18
CA ASP A 864 13.73 3.15 19.13
C ASP A 864 14.34 3.73 17.85
N LEU A 865 15.49 3.21 17.43
CA LEU A 865 16.19 3.66 16.22
C LEU A 865 15.46 3.26 14.92
N SER A 866 14.65 2.20 14.97
CA SER A 866 13.88 1.72 13.81
C SER A 866 12.53 2.42 13.62
N GLN A 867 12.17 3.37 14.50
CA GLN A 867 10.96 4.18 14.30
C GLN A 867 11.08 5.08 13.06
N ARG A 868 9.96 5.40 12.42
CA ARG A 868 9.91 6.33 11.25
C ARG A 868 10.58 7.68 11.55
N LYS A 869 10.53 8.14 12.80
CA LYS A 869 11.18 9.37 13.28
C LYS A 869 11.73 9.14 14.69
N PRO A 870 12.95 8.61 14.84
CA PRO A 870 13.51 8.31 16.16
C PRO A 870 13.60 9.56 17.04
N PRO A 871 13.36 9.48 18.35
CA PRO A 871 13.47 10.63 19.25
C PRO A 871 14.91 11.15 19.30
N TYR A 872 15.09 12.47 19.49
CA TYR A 872 16.43 13.07 19.58
C TYR A 872 17.21 12.59 20.80
N LEU A 873 16.49 12.23 21.88
CA LEU A 873 17.06 11.72 23.11
C LEU A 873 16.47 10.32 23.37
N ILE A 874 17.34 9.31 23.43
CA ILE A 874 16.97 7.93 23.77
C ILE A 874 17.60 7.60 25.12
N PHE A 875 16.80 7.11 26.07
CA PHE A 875 17.26 6.72 27.40
C PHE A 875 16.98 5.24 27.62
N ARG A 876 18.04 4.42 27.67
CA ARG A 876 17.95 2.96 27.81
C ARG A 876 19.04 2.43 28.74
N GLY A 877 18.78 1.30 29.39
CA GLY A 877 19.65 0.74 30.42
C GLY A 877 19.24 1.13 31.84
N GLY A 878 19.91 0.53 32.82
CA GLY A 878 19.61 0.70 34.24
C GLY A 878 19.65 2.15 34.67
N SER A 879 18.59 2.61 35.34
CA SER A 879 18.44 3.97 35.87
C SER A 879 18.50 5.13 34.86
N ALA A 880 18.59 4.88 33.54
CA ALA A 880 18.66 5.95 32.54
C ALA A 880 17.40 6.84 32.50
N GLY A 881 16.21 6.24 32.66
CA GLY A 881 14.96 6.98 32.75
C GLY A 881 14.83 7.80 34.04
N LEU A 882 15.35 7.28 35.16
CA LEU A 882 15.41 8.03 36.43
C LEU A 882 16.40 9.19 36.35
N ALA A 883 17.56 9.01 35.70
CA ALA A 883 18.53 10.09 35.48
C ALA A 883 17.92 11.23 34.65
N ARG A 884 17.11 10.89 33.62
CA ARG A 884 16.34 11.88 32.86
C ARG A 884 15.41 12.69 33.75
N LEU A 885 14.63 12.04 34.61
CA LEU A 885 13.75 12.74 35.55
C LEU A 885 14.54 13.56 36.57
N GLY A 886 15.65 13.01 37.07
CA GLY A 886 16.53 13.63 38.04
C GLY A 886 17.12 14.95 37.55
N SER A 887 17.48 15.05 36.27
CA SER A 887 17.98 16.30 35.66
C SER A 887 16.98 17.47 35.65
N LEU A 888 15.70 17.23 35.97
CA LEU A 888 14.67 18.27 36.08
C LEU A 888 14.60 18.88 37.48
N PHE A 889 15.27 18.31 38.47
CA PHE A 889 15.27 18.79 39.86
C PHE A 889 16.52 19.63 40.17
N PRO A 890 16.47 20.52 41.18
CA PRO A 890 17.64 21.27 41.64
C PRO A 890 18.78 20.35 42.07
N THR A 891 20.02 20.75 41.76
CA THR A 891 21.25 20.08 42.22
C THR A 891 21.21 19.89 43.74
N GLY A 892 21.54 18.70 44.22
CA GLY A 892 21.48 18.34 45.64
C GLY A 892 20.29 17.43 46.00
N THR A 893 19.22 17.45 45.20
CA THR A 893 17.97 16.71 45.51
C THR A 893 18.19 15.20 45.68
N PHE A 894 19.14 14.62 44.96
CA PHE A 894 19.41 13.17 44.95
C PHE A 894 20.79 12.79 45.53
N ASP A 895 21.46 13.69 46.27
CA ASP A 895 22.81 13.48 46.77
C ASP A 895 22.93 12.23 47.66
N SER A 896 21.93 11.95 48.49
CA SER A 896 21.94 10.74 49.33
C SER A 896 22.01 9.45 48.50
N THR A 897 21.27 9.39 47.39
CA THR A 897 21.26 8.24 46.49
C THR A 897 22.59 8.14 45.74
N VAL A 898 23.12 9.27 45.27
CA VAL A 898 24.43 9.34 44.59
C VAL A 898 25.56 8.90 45.52
N LYS A 899 25.52 9.30 46.80
CA LYS A 899 26.50 8.88 47.82
C LYS A 899 26.48 7.38 48.05
N GLN A 900 25.30 6.77 48.13
CA GLN A 900 25.15 5.31 48.29
C GLN A 900 25.70 4.53 47.09
N LEU A 901 25.44 5.00 45.86
CA LEU A 901 25.97 4.37 44.64
C LEU A 901 27.51 4.33 44.63
N GLY A 902 28.14 5.37 45.18
CA GLY A 902 29.59 5.49 45.29
C GLY A 902 30.22 4.94 46.59
N GLY A 903 29.43 4.44 47.55
CA GLY A 903 29.98 4.09 48.87
C GLY A 903 30.51 5.28 49.70
N ILE A 904 30.13 6.51 49.33
CA ILE A 904 30.50 7.74 50.06
C ILE A 904 29.76 7.82 51.40
N ASP A 905 28.56 7.26 51.48
CA ASP A 905 27.81 7.10 52.74
C ASP A 905 28.57 6.21 53.74
N VAL A 906 29.23 5.16 53.25
CA VAL A 906 30.12 4.31 54.07
C VAL A 906 31.35 5.08 54.53
N LEU A 907 31.95 5.89 53.65
CA LEU A 907 33.06 6.78 54.00
C LEU A 907 32.67 7.80 55.06
N GLU A 908 31.53 8.48 54.90
CA GLU A 908 31.02 9.46 55.87
C GLU A 908 30.77 8.84 57.24
N ARG A 909 30.22 7.62 57.28
CA ARG A 909 29.99 6.86 58.51
C ARG A 909 31.32 6.50 59.19
N LYS A 910 32.28 5.91 58.47
CA LYS A 910 33.57 5.51 59.03
C LYS A 910 34.40 6.71 59.50
N LEU A 911 34.38 7.84 58.78
CA LEU A 911 35.05 9.07 59.22
C LEU A 911 34.42 9.68 60.49
N LYS A 912 33.11 9.52 60.69
CA LYS A 912 32.44 9.90 61.94
C LYS A 912 32.85 8.97 63.09
N GLU A 913 32.95 7.67 62.83
CA GLU A 913 33.41 6.66 63.79
C GLU A 913 34.86 6.95 64.25
N GLU A 914 35.78 7.22 63.31
CA GLU A 914 37.17 7.61 63.62
C GLU A 914 37.27 8.89 64.46
N LYS A 915 36.43 9.90 64.18
CA LYS A 915 36.38 11.14 64.97
C LYS A 915 35.78 10.97 66.35
N SER A 916 34.93 9.96 66.54
CA SER A 916 34.29 9.63 67.83
C SER A 916 35.13 8.68 68.71
N THR A 917 36.24 8.16 68.19
CA THR A 917 37.17 7.30 68.94
C THR A 917 38.23 8.17 69.65
N PRO A 918 38.34 8.16 71.00
CA PRO A 918 39.35 8.97 71.69
C PRO A 918 40.75 8.48 71.31
N LYS A 919 41.64 9.40 70.90
CA LYS A 919 43.05 9.06 70.62
C LYS A 919 43.69 8.43 71.87
N PRO A 920 44.41 7.30 71.77
CA PRO A 920 45.23 6.80 72.88
C PRO A 920 46.28 7.86 73.24
N GLN A 921 46.50 8.07 74.55
CA GLN A 921 47.51 8.98 75.10
C GLN A 921 48.94 8.60 74.68
#